data_AF-A0A3D5C3K5-F1
#
_entry.id   AF-A0A3D5C3K5-F1
#
_cell.length_a   1.000
_cell.length_b   1.000
_cell.length_c   1.000
_cell.angle_alpha   90.00
_cell.angle_beta   90.00
_cell.angle_gamma   90.00
#
_symmetry.space_group_name_H-M   'P 1'
#
loop_
_entity.id
_entity.type
_entity.pdbx_description
1 polymer ?
#
loop_
_entity_poly.entity_id
_entity_poly.type
_entity_poly.pdbx_seq_one_letter_code
_entity_poly.pdbx_strand_id
1 'polypeptide(L)'
;ATFFSTLTIWFICRYADLRLPRDLGLAGIATGLALASKLSAGLLLVLFAAWWIHAGVRDGVFWGGRTSRTLWVVHLIVYVLFSSFAFRIFQPYAFATGSVLDWRVSPDFLSALAQQQGIQTGAVDWPPGIQWAATGVWIYPLEQMLRWGLGPIYGFVAFGSVALAVGRWWRTGNHELAIPLIWAAINVVIFGALVLKTMRYFHPIYPALALVTAWALASLWRWQRFSGNGYRRYTQRWWQALTFVVIGGAALWALAFVQIYEREHSRVAASRFVYDHVPPGASIAVEHWDDALPLNVSGRGRDQYVIRELRVFDRDTDAKRRHFAEVLTNSDYVILSSRRGSRPIPRLPQRYPLTAEYYAALSDGSLGFDELARFDSFPSLGPFSFDDRAAEEAFSVYDHPTVVIYERHEKIGALGMISDRLASMDVRGAVQVLPRDATTRQTTLTETEQSSVELRSGWPGQLLERPLGTTQSIVVWFLATWAMGVLIWPLLWLALHHLPDRGYTVARVLGPAGVVIPAWWLSSLGVARFDVPAIVLGTSLAAVVSVIVLWFRGPKFWHSISTSVRLLVAIEFLAVAAFGLMLLIRASNPDLWHPVFGGEKPMDYAHLNAVIRSVQFPPHDPWYAGSKLNYYYFGHVPTAALVKTLGVLPSVAYNLAISSAFSAAAIAVFAAALSFWIHAKRPWREAALVGVVAVGLVLLAGNLQILLQVVSLAQREAGISGVAAMEIPGVVLGGRLAQDFDFWAPTRVIAGTVNEFPWFTFLYGDLHPHLMNYANTGVVLVGVVGLVALGERSRSGWLVGRTSWIIALAPVVLVLAIHRVTNPWDFPAYALITVSGFAYALWRSRSTRSSREMVLGIVAATILVFVGSRMIFWPFHETYVGYYGGVVPTPETTSASNWLLIFGLPIAVLVTHVMNILFGRRVERTTPLMPVVERVLLTISVVMILFSLVALGDGWSARILMVGLVMMGGVAAWRVRESPLDLAPVALFLAGVLLTSIPEFVAVRDDIGRLNTVFKLYLQAWTLLGVGAAFALPSLVRCFTAGGARPLIWARRLWVGGVGLLVVAAVLYPVLSTPHKVGLRIQQTDRTLDGEAYLRGGFIIDQGHEACEVGGEQASSPGVPISLDADHRAIEWIRTNVNGSPTLAETPTTIYRWGGRISAHTGLPTLVAWDWHAKQQHWGNVHQVEARFDDTCELFATLDPWRARTLLSMLNVRLLYVGELERALYEPDAIEKFERMRSMGVRSIYRDGDTVIYRIDDEFSPPVG
;
A
#
# COMPACT_ATOMS: atom_id res chain seq x y z
N ALA A 1 -10.12 -36.21 -3.32
CA ALA A 1 -9.56 -34.97 -3.94
C ALA A 1 -8.21 -35.18 -4.64
N THR A 2 -7.10 -35.44 -3.93
CA THR A 2 -5.73 -35.57 -4.53
C THR A 2 -5.64 -36.61 -5.64
N PHE A 3 -6.22 -37.79 -5.41
CA PHE A 3 -6.31 -38.85 -6.42
C PHE A 3 -6.99 -38.36 -7.71
N PHE A 4 -8.20 -37.81 -7.59
CA PHE A 4 -8.95 -37.28 -8.73
C PHE A 4 -8.26 -36.10 -9.42
N SER A 5 -7.57 -35.22 -8.69
CA SER A 5 -6.79 -34.13 -9.28
C SER A 5 -5.62 -34.65 -10.13
N THR A 6 -4.96 -35.70 -9.63
CA THR A 6 -3.88 -36.39 -10.36
C THR A 6 -4.43 -37.06 -11.61
N LEU A 7 -5.60 -37.71 -11.50
CA LEU A 7 -6.29 -38.35 -12.61
C LEU A 7 -6.71 -37.35 -13.69
N THR A 8 -7.24 -36.17 -13.30
CA THR A 8 -7.52 -35.07 -14.22
C THR A 8 -6.27 -34.64 -14.97
N ILE A 9 -5.17 -34.35 -14.27
CA ILE A 9 -3.90 -33.92 -14.89
C ILE A 9 -3.41 -34.99 -15.87
N TRP A 10 -3.46 -36.26 -15.49
CA TRP A 10 -3.07 -37.37 -16.35
C TRP A 10 -3.92 -37.44 -17.63
N PHE A 11 -5.24 -37.36 -17.52
CA PHE A 11 -6.12 -37.37 -18.69
C PHE A 11 -5.95 -36.13 -19.58
N ILE A 12 -5.69 -34.94 -19.01
CA ILE A 12 -5.38 -33.73 -19.80
C ILE A 12 -4.07 -33.92 -20.57
N CYS A 13 -3.01 -34.42 -19.92
CA CYS A 13 -1.75 -34.72 -20.60
C CYS A 13 -1.95 -35.77 -21.71
N ARG A 14 -2.66 -36.85 -21.41
CA ARG A 14 -2.96 -37.91 -22.37
C ARG A 14 -3.78 -37.41 -23.56
N TYR A 15 -4.75 -36.54 -23.31
CA TYR A 15 -5.51 -35.88 -24.37
C TYR A 15 -4.63 -34.94 -25.20
N ALA A 16 -3.70 -34.21 -24.59
CA ALA A 16 -2.75 -33.36 -25.32
C ALA A 16 -1.91 -34.16 -26.33
N ASP A 17 -1.53 -35.38 -25.98
CA ASP A 17 -0.71 -36.27 -26.81
C ASP A 17 -1.55 -37.08 -27.81
N LEU A 18 -2.63 -37.70 -27.37
CA LEU A 18 -3.39 -38.68 -28.17
C LEU A 18 -4.65 -38.10 -28.83
N ARG A 19 -5.12 -36.93 -28.40
CA ARG A 19 -6.31 -36.22 -28.91
C ARG A 19 -7.61 -37.04 -28.90
N LEU A 20 -7.74 -38.00 -27.99
CA LEU A 20 -8.92 -38.85 -27.85
C LEU A 20 -10.05 -38.14 -27.08
N PRO A 21 -11.23 -37.87 -27.66
CA PRO A 21 -12.31 -37.14 -26.99
C PRO A 21 -12.78 -37.76 -25.66
N ARG A 22 -12.67 -39.09 -25.51
CA ARG A 22 -13.00 -39.80 -24.26
C ARG A 22 -12.15 -39.34 -23.07
N ASP A 23 -10.87 -39.01 -23.31
CA ASP A 23 -9.96 -38.62 -22.24
C ASP A 23 -10.37 -37.25 -21.68
N LEU A 24 -10.96 -36.40 -22.52
CA LEU A 24 -11.50 -35.11 -22.11
C LEU A 24 -12.77 -35.23 -21.26
N GLY A 25 -13.66 -36.16 -21.61
CA GLY A 25 -14.83 -36.50 -20.80
C GLY A 25 -14.43 -37.09 -19.44
N LEU A 26 -13.46 -38.01 -19.43
CA LEU A 26 -12.91 -38.60 -18.20
C LEU A 26 -12.17 -37.56 -17.34
N ALA A 27 -11.44 -36.62 -17.95
CA ALA A 27 -10.85 -35.48 -17.26
C ALA A 27 -11.92 -34.59 -16.64
N GLY A 28 -13.03 -34.34 -17.35
CA GLY A 28 -14.20 -33.64 -16.84
C GLY A 28 -14.78 -34.33 -15.61
N ILE A 29 -15.09 -35.62 -15.69
CA ILE A 29 -15.62 -36.42 -14.57
C ILE A 29 -14.67 -36.38 -13.37
N ALA A 30 -13.37 -36.63 -13.58
CA ALA A 30 -12.37 -36.59 -12.52
C ALA A 30 -12.31 -35.20 -11.87
N THR A 31 -12.45 -34.12 -12.65
CA THR A 31 -12.48 -32.74 -12.13
C THR A 31 -13.73 -32.49 -11.29
N GLY A 32 -14.90 -32.93 -11.74
CA GLY A 32 -16.14 -32.82 -10.97
C GLY A 32 -16.08 -33.60 -9.65
N LEU A 33 -15.51 -34.81 -9.66
CA LEU A 33 -15.28 -35.61 -8.45
C LEU A 33 -14.25 -34.98 -7.50
N ALA A 34 -13.19 -34.38 -8.06
CA ALA A 34 -12.21 -33.63 -7.29
C ALA A 34 -12.86 -32.42 -6.61
N LEU A 35 -13.67 -31.65 -7.34
CA LEU A 35 -14.40 -30.48 -6.86
C LEU A 35 -15.44 -30.84 -5.81
N ALA A 36 -16.17 -31.96 -6.00
CA ALA A 36 -17.13 -32.48 -5.03
C ALA A 36 -16.45 -32.90 -3.72
N SER A 37 -15.25 -33.50 -3.80
CA SER A 37 -14.46 -33.83 -2.61
C SER A 37 -13.89 -32.60 -1.89
N LYS A 38 -13.47 -31.59 -2.67
CA LYS A 38 -12.78 -30.41 -2.16
C LYS A 38 -12.88 -29.27 -3.17
N LEU A 39 -13.60 -28.21 -2.80
CA LEU A 39 -13.86 -27.05 -3.68
C LEU A 39 -12.60 -26.36 -4.20
N SER A 40 -11.51 -26.45 -3.45
CA SER A 40 -10.20 -25.93 -3.85
C SER A 40 -9.65 -26.57 -5.14
N ALA A 41 -10.18 -27.74 -5.54
CA ALA A 41 -9.86 -28.39 -6.81
C ALA A 41 -10.45 -27.64 -8.03
N GLY A 42 -11.28 -26.61 -7.85
CA GLY A 42 -11.77 -25.74 -8.93
C GLY A 42 -10.65 -25.07 -9.73
N LEU A 43 -9.44 -24.96 -9.17
CA LEU A 43 -8.23 -24.52 -9.88
C LEU A 43 -7.88 -25.40 -11.10
N LEU A 44 -8.38 -26.64 -11.16
CA LEU A 44 -8.25 -27.51 -12.34
C LEU A 44 -8.99 -26.96 -13.55
N LEU A 45 -10.10 -26.21 -13.34
CA LEU A 45 -10.81 -25.54 -14.44
C LEU A 45 -9.95 -24.42 -15.04
N VAL A 46 -9.25 -23.67 -14.19
CA VAL A 46 -8.32 -22.60 -14.61
C VAL A 46 -7.12 -23.20 -15.34
N LEU A 47 -6.53 -24.27 -14.80
CA LEU A 47 -5.44 -25.01 -15.43
C LEU A 47 -5.86 -25.51 -16.82
N PHE A 48 -7.04 -26.11 -16.92
CA PHE A 48 -7.59 -26.59 -18.18
C PHE A 48 -7.82 -25.46 -19.18
N ALA A 49 -8.44 -24.35 -18.77
CA ALA A 49 -8.67 -23.19 -19.64
C ALA A 49 -7.36 -22.60 -20.18
N ALA A 50 -6.36 -22.43 -19.32
CA ALA A 50 -5.03 -21.94 -19.72
C ALA A 50 -4.36 -22.88 -20.72
N TRP A 51 -4.40 -24.19 -20.45
CA TRP A 51 -3.88 -25.21 -21.36
C TRP A 51 -4.65 -25.24 -22.70
N TRP A 52 -5.98 -25.16 -22.67
CA TRP A 52 -6.86 -25.17 -23.85
C TRP A 52 -6.64 -23.94 -24.73
N ILE A 53 -6.47 -22.74 -24.14
CA ILE A 53 -6.11 -21.53 -24.90
C ILE A 53 -4.72 -21.71 -25.52
N HIS A 54 -3.73 -22.14 -24.73
CA HIS A 54 -2.37 -22.31 -25.21
C HIS A 54 -2.27 -23.31 -26.38
N ALA A 55 -2.90 -24.48 -26.22
CA ALA A 55 -2.95 -25.51 -27.26
C ALA A 55 -3.67 -24.99 -28.52
N GLY A 56 -4.79 -24.28 -28.38
CA GLY A 56 -5.51 -23.71 -29.51
C GLY A 56 -4.72 -22.64 -30.28
N VAL A 57 -3.91 -21.83 -29.58
CA VAL A 57 -3.00 -20.87 -30.22
C VAL A 57 -1.86 -21.59 -30.93
N ARG A 58 -1.21 -22.55 -30.26
CA ARG A 58 -0.09 -23.31 -30.83
C ARG A 58 -0.49 -24.10 -32.07
N ASP A 59 -1.65 -24.73 -32.03
CA ASP A 59 -2.16 -25.57 -33.12
C ASP A 59 -2.86 -24.74 -34.22
N GLY A 60 -2.82 -23.40 -34.14
CA GLY A 60 -3.37 -22.51 -35.16
C GLY A 60 -4.90 -22.52 -35.27
N VAL A 61 -5.60 -23.13 -34.32
CA VAL A 61 -7.05 -23.39 -34.37
C VAL A 61 -7.86 -22.08 -34.45
N PHE A 62 -7.44 -21.06 -33.71
CA PHE A 62 -8.09 -19.74 -33.73
C PHE A 62 -7.91 -19.00 -35.06
N TRP A 63 -6.97 -19.46 -35.90
CA TRP A 63 -6.66 -18.91 -37.21
C TRP A 63 -7.12 -19.81 -38.37
N GLY A 64 -7.49 -21.07 -38.09
CA GLY A 64 -8.02 -22.04 -39.06
C GLY A 64 -9.49 -21.84 -39.46
N GLY A 65 -10.01 -22.76 -40.28
CA GLY A 65 -11.38 -22.74 -40.80
C GLY A 65 -12.49 -22.99 -39.75
N ARG A 66 -13.74 -22.69 -40.09
CA ARG A 66 -14.91 -22.73 -39.19
C ARG A 66 -15.06 -24.08 -38.46
N THR A 67 -14.84 -25.19 -39.15
CA THR A 67 -14.96 -26.56 -38.61
C THR A 67 -13.98 -26.85 -37.48
N SER A 68 -12.73 -26.39 -37.60
CA SER A 68 -11.69 -26.57 -36.57
C SER A 68 -12.03 -25.80 -35.28
N ARG A 69 -12.58 -24.59 -35.42
CA ARG A 69 -13.02 -23.77 -34.28
C ARG A 69 -14.24 -24.36 -33.57
N THR A 70 -15.23 -24.82 -34.33
CA THR A 70 -16.42 -25.47 -33.75
C THR A 70 -16.02 -26.69 -32.93
N LEU A 71 -15.15 -27.54 -33.48
CA LEU A 71 -14.65 -28.72 -32.76
C LEU A 71 -13.88 -28.35 -31.48
N TRP A 72 -13.10 -27.27 -31.51
CA TRP A 72 -12.36 -26.79 -30.34
C TRP A 72 -13.25 -26.27 -29.22
N VAL A 73 -14.32 -25.55 -29.58
CA VAL A 73 -15.36 -25.11 -28.63
C VAL A 73 -16.12 -26.32 -28.07
N VAL A 74 -16.41 -27.33 -28.90
CA VAL A 74 -17.02 -28.59 -28.44
C VAL A 74 -16.14 -29.28 -27.38
N HIS A 75 -14.81 -29.27 -27.52
CA HIS A 75 -13.92 -29.79 -26.47
C HIS A 75 -14.12 -29.08 -25.12
N LEU A 76 -14.13 -27.74 -25.12
CA LEU A 76 -14.37 -26.97 -23.90
C LEU A 76 -15.75 -27.31 -23.30
N ILE A 77 -16.78 -27.38 -24.14
CA ILE A 77 -18.14 -27.74 -23.72
C ILE A 77 -18.16 -29.14 -23.11
N VAL A 78 -17.55 -30.15 -23.75
CA VAL A 78 -17.49 -31.53 -23.23
C VAL A 78 -16.84 -31.56 -21.84
N TYR A 79 -15.67 -30.96 -21.68
CA TYR A 79 -15.00 -30.93 -20.37
C TYR A 79 -15.85 -30.27 -19.28
N VAL A 80 -16.41 -29.09 -19.57
CA VAL A 80 -17.25 -28.33 -18.63
C VAL A 80 -18.53 -29.07 -18.30
N LEU A 81 -19.20 -29.68 -19.29
CA LEU A 81 -20.44 -30.44 -19.07
C LEU A 81 -20.19 -31.66 -18.19
N PHE A 82 -19.20 -32.49 -18.51
CA PHE A 82 -18.89 -33.68 -17.70
C PHE A 82 -18.42 -33.32 -16.29
N SER A 83 -17.64 -32.24 -16.14
CA SER A 83 -17.25 -31.74 -14.82
C SER A 83 -18.44 -31.23 -14.01
N SER A 84 -19.34 -30.46 -14.64
CA SER A 84 -20.52 -29.90 -13.98
C SER A 84 -21.49 -31.01 -13.58
N PHE A 85 -21.69 -32.01 -14.44
CA PHE A 85 -22.57 -33.14 -14.18
C PHE A 85 -22.05 -34.06 -13.07
N ALA A 86 -20.75 -34.39 -13.10
CA ALA A 86 -20.12 -35.14 -12.01
C ALA A 86 -20.19 -34.36 -10.68
N PHE A 87 -19.93 -33.05 -10.68
CA PHE A 87 -20.11 -32.23 -9.48
C PHE A 87 -21.58 -32.23 -8.99
N ARG A 88 -22.54 -32.10 -9.91
CA ARG A 88 -23.98 -32.11 -9.59
C ARG A 88 -24.45 -33.39 -8.90
N ILE A 89 -23.94 -34.54 -9.32
CA ILE A 89 -24.28 -35.85 -8.77
C ILE A 89 -23.59 -36.08 -7.43
N PHE A 90 -22.29 -35.80 -7.36
CA PHE A 90 -21.48 -36.17 -6.19
C PHE A 90 -21.40 -35.09 -5.11
N GLN A 91 -21.98 -33.91 -5.35
CA GLN A 91 -22.18 -32.86 -4.34
C GLN A 91 -23.62 -32.31 -4.38
N PRO A 92 -24.64 -33.13 -4.02
CA PRO A 92 -26.04 -32.72 -4.11
C PRO A 92 -26.39 -31.55 -3.18
N TYR A 93 -25.68 -31.41 -2.05
CA TYR A 93 -25.88 -30.34 -1.06
C TYR A 93 -25.51 -28.94 -1.55
N ALA A 94 -24.80 -28.82 -2.69
CA ALA A 94 -24.51 -27.52 -3.28
C ALA A 94 -25.74 -26.87 -3.93
N PHE A 95 -26.84 -27.62 -4.10
CA PHE A 95 -28.02 -27.21 -4.85
C PHE A 95 -29.25 -27.18 -3.96
N ALA A 96 -30.21 -26.33 -4.30
CA ALA A 96 -31.42 -26.09 -3.52
C ALA A 96 -32.32 -27.32 -3.39
N THR A 97 -32.23 -28.26 -4.33
CA THR A 97 -33.00 -29.51 -4.31
C THR A 97 -32.14 -30.71 -4.67
N GLY A 98 -32.56 -31.92 -4.26
CA GLY A 98 -31.90 -33.18 -4.63
C GLY A 98 -32.10 -33.59 -6.10
N SER A 99 -32.92 -32.87 -6.87
CA SER A 99 -33.21 -33.18 -8.27
C SER A 99 -32.04 -32.83 -9.18
N VAL A 100 -31.46 -33.82 -9.88
CA VAL A 100 -30.33 -33.64 -10.82
C VAL A 100 -30.61 -32.60 -11.92
N LEU A 101 -31.89 -32.29 -12.19
CA LEU A 101 -32.31 -31.31 -13.21
C LEU A 101 -32.46 -29.87 -12.68
N ASP A 102 -32.51 -29.66 -11.36
CA ASP A 102 -32.54 -28.32 -10.76
C ASP A 102 -31.12 -27.88 -10.41
N TRP A 103 -30.70 -26.76 -11.00
CA TRP A 103 -29.34 -26.21 -10.90
C TRP A 103 -29.27 -24.95 -10.03
N ARG A 104 -30.36 -24.57 -9.36
CA ARG A 104 -30.33 -23.47 -8.40
C ARG A 104 -29.40 -23.83 -7.25
N VAL A 105 -28.44 -22.96 -6.97
CA VAL A 105 -27.46 -23.14 -5.89
C VAL A 105 -28.17 -22.96 -4.53
N SER A 106 -27.85 -23.81 -3.56
CA SER A 106 -28.42 -23.70 -2.21
C SER A 106 -27.92 -22.41 -1.52
N PRO A 107 -28.80 -21.59 -0.93
CA PRO A 107 -28.39 -20.47 -0.08
C PRO A 107 -27.50 -20.92 1.09
N ASP A 108 -27.75 -22.10 1.67
CA ASP A 108 -26.96 -22.66 2.76
C ASP A 108 -25.54 -23.04 2.31
N PHE A 109 -25.41 -23.48 1.05
CA PHE A 109 -24.11 -23.76 0.48
C PHE A 109 -23.33 -22.47 0.22
N LEU A 110 -23.99 -21.41 -0.25
CA LEU A 110 -23.38 -20.09 -0.44
C LEU A 110 -22.96 -19.48 0.91
N SER A 111 -23.77 -19.61 1.95
CA SER A 111 -23.43 -19.13 3.29
C SER A 111 -22.27 -19.92 3.90
N ALA A 112 -22.26 -21.25 3.75
CA ALA A 112 -21.13 -22.09 4.15
C ALA A 112 -19.85 -21.73 3.39
N LEU A 113 -19.94 -21.46 2.08
CA LEU A 113 -18.80 -21.02 1.27
C LEU A 113 -18.26 -19.66 1.74
N ALA A 114 -19.14 -18.71 2.04
CA ALA A 114 -18.76 -17.42 2.58
C ALA A 114 -18.09 -17.55 3.96
N GLN A 115 -18.61 -18.41 4.84
CA GLN A 115 -18.01 -18.70 6.13
C GLN A 115 -16.62 -19.34 5.97
N GLN A 116 -16.49 -20.35 5.11
CA GLN A 116 -15.20 -21.01 4.85
C GLN A 116 -14.20 -20.03 4.23
N GLN A 117 -14.62 -19.18 3.28
CA GLN A 117 -13.78 -18.12 2.73
C GLN A 117 -13.33 -17.15 3.84
N GLY A 118 -14.22 -16.80 4.75
CA GLY A 118 -13.91 -15.99 5.93
C GLY A 118 -12.83 -16.61 6.81
N ILE A 119 -12.92 -17.92 7.11
CA ILE A 119 -11.90 -18.63 7.88
C ILE A 119 -10.57 -18.69 7.11
N GLN A 120 -10.59 -19.05 5.82
CA GLN A 120 -9.38 -19.17 4.98
C GLN A 120 -8.58 -17.87 4.87
N THR A 121 -9.30 -16.76 4.77
CA THR A 121 -8.73 -15.41 4.67
C THR A 121 -8.43 -14.79 6.04
N GLY A 122 -8.76 -15.49 7.14
CA GLY A 122 -8.64 -15.00 8.52
C GLY A 122 -9.58 -13.83 8.84
N ALA A 123 -10.66 -13.65 8.07
CA ALA A 123 -11.70 -12.66 8.32
C ALA A 123 -12.67 -13.06 9.45
N VAL A 124 -12.69 -14.33 9.81
CA VAL A 124 -13.41 -14.88 10.95
C VAL A 124 -12.39 -15.23 12.02
N ASP A 125 -12.65 -14.81 13.26
CA ASP A 125 -11.81 -15.19 14.39
C ASP A 125 -12.02 -16.67 14.74
N TRP A 126 -11.07 -17.50 14.32
CA TRP A 126 -11.09 -18.93 14.54
C TRP A 126 -9.81 -19.32 15.28
N PRO A 127 -9.87 -19.75 16.56
CA PRO A 127 -8.68 -19.91 17.41
C PRO A 127 -7.54 -20.77 16.83
N PRO A 128 -7.80 -21.91 16.16
CA PRO A 128 -6.72 -22.67 15.50
C PRO A 128 -6.00 -21.89 14.39
N GLY A 129 -6.61 -20.83 13.85
CA GLY A 129 -6.03 -19.92 12.86
C GLY A 129 -4.86 -19.09 13.39
N ILE A 130 -4.73 -18.91 14.71
CA ILE A 130 -3.68 -18.10 15.34
C ILE A 130 -2.28 -18.67 15.04
N GLN A 131 -2.15 -19.97 14.76
CA GLN A 131 -0.85 -20.58 14.45
C GLN A 131 -0.14 -19.99 13.22
N TRP A 132 -0.92 -19.45 12.27
CA TRP A 132 -0.39 -18.82 11.06
C TRP A 132 -0.30 -17.30 11.17
N ALA A 133 -0.73 -16.71 12.29
CA ALA A 133 -0.53 -15.30 12.59
C ALA A 133 0.96 -14.96 12.47
N ALA A 134 1.27 -13.83 11.82
CA ALA A 134 2.63 -13.33 11.69
C ALA A 134 3.63 -14.30 10.97
N THR A 135 3.14 -15.26 10.17
CA THR A 135 3.99 -16.17 9.37
C THR A 135 4.21 -15.67 7.94
N GLY A 136 5.39 -15.93 7.36
CA GLY A 136 5.74 -15.47 6.01
C GLY A 136 4.80 -15.98 4.90
N VAL A 137 4.47 -15.10 3.95
CA VAL A 137 3.70 -15.43 2.74
C VAL A 137 4.58 -16.27 1.80
N TRP A 138 4.05 -17.39 1.29
CA TRP A 138 4.72 -18.40 0.46
C TRP A 138 5.92 -19.13 1.10
N ILE A 139 6.78 -18.46 1.86
CA ILE A 139 8.00 -19.03 2.45
C ILE A 139 7.65 -20.05 3.53
N TYR A 140 6.77 -19.69 4.47
CA TYR A 140 6.36 -20.59 5.55
C TYR A 140 5.83 -21.95 5.03
N PRO A 141 4.83 -22.01 4.13
CA PRO A 141 4.32 -23.30 3.66
C PRO A 141 5.37 -24.08 2.86
N LEU A 142 6.24 -23.40 2.11
CA LEU A 142 7.35 -24.06 1.41
C LEU A 142 8.35 -24.67 2.39
N GLU A 143 8.71 -23.96 3.46
CA GLU A 143 9.56 -24.47 4.53
C GLU A 143 8.94 -25.68 5.22
N GLN A 144 7.65 -25.62 5.57
CA GLN A 144 6.94 -26.72 6.21
C GLN A 144 6.90 -27.96 5.31
N MET A 145 6.59 -27.78 4.02
CA MET A 145 6.61 -28.86 3.04
C MET A 145 8.01 -29.47 2.84
N LEU A 146 9.05 -28.62 2.78
CA LEU A 146 10.43 -29.05 2.55
C LEU A 146 11.01 -29.80 3.74
N ARG A 147 10.83 -29.28 4.96
CA ARG A 147 11.44 -29.83 6.17
C ARG A 147 10.67 -31.03 6.71
N TRP A 148 9.34 -30.98 6.68
CA TRP A 148 8.49 -31.97 7.37
C TRP A 148 7.66 -32.79 6.39
N GLY A 149 6.90 -32.13 5.52
CA GLY A 149 5.92 -32.80 4.66
C GLY A 149 6.50 -33.83 3.68
N LEU A 150 7.54 -33.45 2.92
CA LEU A 150 8.21 -34.34 1.95
C LEU A 150 9.41 -35.08 2.57
N GLY A 151 9.88 -34.62 3.73
CA GLY A 151 11.18 -34.97 4.30
C GLY A 151 12.35 -34.24 3.62
N PRO A 152 13.45 -33.96 4.34
CA PRO A 152 14.49 -33.04 3.88
C PRO A 152 15.16 -33.50 2.58
N ILE A 153 15.52 -34.79 2.47
CA ILE A 153 16.25 -35.32 1.29
C ILE A 153 15.38 -35.22 0.02
N TYR A 154 14.15 -35.73 0.08
CA TYR A 154 13.25 -35.71 -1.07
C TYR A 154 12.76 -34.29 -1.38
N GLY A 155 12.44 -33.50 -0.36
CA GLY A 155 12.03 -32.10 -0.49
C GLY A 155 13.04 -31.27 -1.29
N PHE A 156 14.32 -31.25 -0.87
CA PHE A 156 15.35 -30.49 -1.60
C PHE A 156 15.50 -30.93 -3.05
N VAL A 157 15.50 -32.24 -3.32
CA VAL A 157 15.65 -32.77 -4.68
C VAL A 157 14.41 -32.49 -5.52
N ALA A 158 13.21 -32.53 -4.94
CA ALA A 158 11.97 -32.24 -5.65
C ALA A 158 11.89 -30.79 -6.12
N PHE A 159 12.18 -29.84 -5.24
CA PHE A 159 12.22 -28.41 -5.62
C PHE A 159 13.39 -28.10 -6.56
N GLY A 160 14.55 -28.74 -6.39
CA GLY A 160 15.65 -28.69 -7.36
C GLY A 160 15.23 -29.21 -8.74
N SER A 161 14.43 -30.27 -8.77
CA SER A 161 13.90 -30.88 -9.99
C SER A 161 12.86 -29.99 -10.67
N VAL A 162 12.04 -29.27 -9.91
CA VAL A 162 11.16 -28.20 -10.43
C VAL A 162 12.01 -27.11 -11.08
N ALA A 163 13.07 -26.63 -10.43
CA ALA A 163 13.96 -25.62 -11.02
C ALA A 163 14.63 -26.12 -12.32
N LEU A 164 15.07 -27.37 -12.36
CA LEU A 164 15.62 -28.01 -13.57
C LEU A 164 14.57 -28.14 -14.68
N ALA A 165 13.35 -28.56 -14.34
CA ALA A 165 12.26 -28.73 -15.28
C ALA A 165 11.79 -27.39 -15.86
N VAL A 166 11.67 -26.35 -15.02
CA VAL A 166 11.43 -24.97 -15.46
C VAL A 166 12.57 -24.48 -16.34
N GLY A 167 13.82 -24.73 -15.96
CA GLY A 167 15.00 -24.36 -16.76
C GLY A 167 15.04 -25.05 -18.12
N ARG A 168 14.64 -26.33 -18.20
CA ARG A 168 14.55 -27.07 -19.46
C ARG A 168 13.37 -26.61 -20.30
N TRP A 169 12.19 -26.44 -19.72
CA TRP A 169 11.02 -25.86 -20.39
C TRP A 169 11.38 -24.49 -20.98
N TRP A 170 12.14 -23.71 -20.21
CA TRP A 170 12.73 -22.44 -20.63
C TRP A 170 13.91 -22.57 -21.61
N ARG A 171 14.47 -23.73 -21.91
CA ARG A 171 15.50 -23.83 -22.97
C ARG A 171 14.90 -24.36 -24.24
N THR A 172 14.18 -25.45 -24.13
CA THR A 172 13.70 -26.23 -25.27
C THR A 172 12.29 -25.86 -25.71
N GLY A 173 11.53 -25.13 -24.89
CA GLY A 173 10.09 -24.95 -25.11
C GLY A 173 9.29 -26.25 -24.96
N ASN A 174 9.89 -27.31 -24.40
CA ASN A 174 9.21 -28.60 -24.26
C ASN A 174 8.10 -28.49 -23.20
N HIS A 175 6.87 -28.76 -23.62
CA HIS A 175 5.64 -28.60 -22.84
C HIS A 175 5.23 -29.83 -22.02
N GLU A 176 5.95 -30.96 -22.11
CA GLU A 176 5.61 -32.24 -21.46
C GLU A 176 5.40 -32.11 -19.93
N LEU A 177 6.11 -31.17 -19.29
CA LEU A 177 5.99 -30.90 -17.85
C LEU A 177 5.24 -29.60 -17.51
N ALA A 178 4.74 -28.87 -18.50
CA ALA A 178 4.11 -27.58 -18.25
C ALA A 178 2.88 -27.73 -17.34
N ILE A 179 2.03 -28.73 -17.58
CA ILE A 179 0.81 -28.96 -16.81
C ILE A 179 1.10 -29.24 -15.31
N PRO A 180 1.94 -30.23 -14.93
CA PRO A 180 2.25 -30.47 -13.52
C PRO A 180 3.01 -29.31 -12.86
N LEU A 181 3.89 -28.60 -13.58
CA LEU A 181 4.59 -27.43 -13.06
C LEU A 181 3.65 -26.25 -12.79
N ILE A 182 2.75 -25.94 -13.74
CA ILE A 182 1.75 -24.88 -13.59
C ILE A 182 0.78 -25.24 -12.45
N TRP A 183 0.37 -26.51 -12.35
CA TRP A 183 -0.47 -26.96 -11.23
C TRP A 183 0.19 -26.71 -9.87
N ALA A 184 1.45 -27.13 -9.71
CA ALA A 184 2.20 -26.88 -8.48
C ALA A 184 2.34 -25.38 -8.20
N ALA A 185 2.67 -24.58 -9.22
CA ALA A 185 2.84 -23.13 -9.09
C ALA A 185 1.53 -22.42 -8.69
N ILE A 186 0.40 -22.72 -9.33
CA ILE A 186 -0.91 -22.12 -9.02
C ILE A 186 -1.29 -22.39 -7.56
N ASN A 187 -1.11 -23.62 -7.09
CA ASN A 187 -1.41 -23.99 -5.71
C ASN A 187 -0.48 -23.26 -4.70
N VAL A 188 0.82 -23.20 -4.96
CA VAL A 188 1.79 -22.47 -4.12
C VAL A 188 1.45 -20.99 -4.04
N VAL A 189 1.14 -20.36 -5.17
CA VAL A 189 0.81 -18.93 -5.25
C VAL A 189 -0.48 -18.62 -4.51
N ILE A 190 -1.54 -19.41 -4.73
CA ILE A 190 -2.86 -19.15 -4.15
C ILE A 190 -2.90 -19.50 -2.67
N PHE A 191 -2.62 -20.76 -2.30
CA PHE A 191 -2.72 -21.18 -0.91
C PHE A 191 -1.62 -20.62 -0.03
N GLY A 192 -0.44 -20.31 -0.59
CA GLY A 192 0.61 -19.64 0.16
C GLY A 192 0.34 -18.16 0.43
N ALA A 193 -0.64 -17.55 -0.27
CA ALA A 193 -1.13 -16.20 -0.01
C ALA A 193 -2.28 -16.13 1.01
N LEU A 194 -2.91 -17.25 1.34
CA LEU A 194 -3.96 -17.32 2.36
C LEU A 194 -3.35 -17.32 3.77
N VAL A 195 -4.18 -16.97 4.77
CA VAL A 195 -3.80 -17.06 6.19
C VAL A 195 -3.73 -18.51 6.62
N LEU A 196 -4.75 -19.30 6.28
CA LEU A 196 -4.72 -20.76 6.42
C LEU A 196 -3.83 -21.37 5.35
N LYS A 197 -2.56 -21.54 5.70
CA LYS A 197 -1.51 -22.06 4.82
C LYS A 197 -1.03 -23.45 5.25
N THR A 198 -1.96 -24.28 5.73
CA THR A 198 -1.66 -25.66 6.15
C THR A 198 -1.08 -26.50 5.00
N MET A 199 -0.07 -27.33 5.32
CA MET A 199 0.49 -28.37 4.45
C MET A 199 -0.60 -29.25 3.83
N ARG A 200 -1.70 -29.50 4.56
CA ARG A 200 -2.82 -30.31 4.06
C ARG A 200 -3.45 -29.75 2.77
N TYR A 201 -3.36 -28.45 2.54
CA TYR A 201 -3.86 -27.82 1.31
C TYR A 201 -2.93 -27.97 0.12
N PHE A 202 -1.66 -28.28 0.37
CA PHE A 202 -0.67 -28.55 -0.65
C PHE A 202 -0.58 -30.04 -1.04
N HIS A 203 -1.26 -30.97 -0.36
CA HIS A 203 -1.28 -32.39 -0.78
C HIS A 203 -1.53 -32.61 -2.29
N PRO A 204 -2.43 -31.87 -2.98
CA PRO A 204 -2.63 -32.04 -4.40
C PRO A 204 -1.40 -31.76 -5.29
N ILE A 205 -0.36 -31.09 -4.78
CA ILE A 205 0.89 -30.84 -5.53
C ILE A 205 1.91 -31.97 -5.39
N TYR A 206 1.81 -32.83 -4.37
CA TYR A 206 2.80 -33.87 -4.07
C TYR A 206 2.96 -34.88 -5.23
N PRO A 207 1.88 -35.35 -5.88
CA PRO A 207 2.00 -36.20 -7.06
C PRO A 207 2.72 -35.50 -8.23
N ALA A 208 2.47 -34.21 -8.43
CA ALA A 208 3.13 -33.44 -9.49
C ALA A 208 4.64 -33.28 -9.20
N LEU A 209 5.01 -33.00 -7.93
CA LEU A 209 6.41 -32.97 -7.51
C LEU A 209 7.10 -34.33 -7.69
N ALA A 210 6.41 -35.43 -7.35
CA ALA A 210 6.93 -36.78 -7.56
C ALA A 210 7.19 -37.07 -9.03
N LEU A 211 6.25 -36.73 -9.92
CA LEU A 211 6.41 -36.90 -11.36
C LEU A 211 7.58 -36.07 -11.91
N VAL A 212 7.69 -34.80 -11.52
CA VAL A 212 8.78 -33.91 -11.95
C VAL A 212 10.14 -34.41 -11.43
N THR A 213 10.19 -34.91 -10.20
CA THR A 213 11.41 -35.49 -9.61
C THR A 213 11.81 -36.77 -10.31
N ALA A 214 10.87 -37.70 -10.53
CA ALA A 214 11.11 -38.93 -11.25
C ALA A 214 11.59 -38.65 -12.67
N TRP A 215 10.97 -37.68 -13.35
CA TRP A 215 11.43 -37.21 -14.65
C TRP A 215 12.85 -36.66 -14.62
N ALA A 216 13.20 -35.84 -13.63
CA ALA A 216 14.53 -35.23 -13.53
C ALA A 216 15.60 -36.28 -13.28
N LEU A 217 15.37 -37.21 -12.34
CA LEU A 217 16.25 -38.33 -12.06
C LEU A 217 16.39 -39.25 -13.28
N ALA A 218 15.28 -39.59 -13.96
CA ALA A 218 15.31 -40.39 -15.19
C ALA A 218 16.01 -39.65 -16.34
N SER A 219 15.84 -38.33 -16.43
CA SER A 219 16.50 -37.49 -17.44
C SER A 219 17.99 -37.41 -17.20
N LEU A 220 18.43 -37.21 -15.95
CA LEU A 220 19.85 -37.23 -15.57
C LEU A 220 20.46 -38.62 -15.83
N TRP A 221 19.71 -39.68 -15.55
CA TRP A 221 20.10 -41.06 -15.88
C TRP A 221 20.23 -41.28 -17.40
N ARG A 222 19.32 -40.72 -18.22
CA ARG A 222 19.33 -40.86 -19.69
C ARG A 222 20.29 -39.91 -20.43
N TRP A 223 20.55 -38.71 -19.90
CA TRP A 223 21.34 -37.65 -20.54
C TRP A 223 22.76 -38.09 -20.92
N GLN A 224 23.30 -39.11 -20.26
CA GLN A 224 24.64 -39.67 -20.54
C GLN A 224 24.67 -40.88 -21.47
N ARG A 225 23.54 -41.32 -22.07
CA ARG A 225 23.59 -42.30 -23.18
C ARG A 225 24.18 -41.71 -24.48
N PHE A 226 24.33 -40.38 -24.58
CA PHE A 226 24.76 -39.66 -25.78
C PHE A 226 26.13 -38.93 -25.71
N SER A 227 26.93 -39.08 -24.63
CA SER A 227 28.25 -38.42 -24.48
C SER A 227 29.41 -39.43 -24.30
N GLY A 228 30.49 -39.27 -25.07
CA GLY A 228 31.43 -40.35 -25.46
C GLY A 228 32.70 -40.59 -24.63
N ASN A 229 32.91 -40.01 -23.44
CA ASN A 229 34.21 -40.10 -22.72
C ASN A 229 34.22 -40.95 -21.43
N GLY A 230 35.38 -41.54 -21.09
CA GLY A 230 35.63 -42.50 -19.98
C GLY A 230 35.36 -42.03 -18.54
N TYR A 231 35.07 -40.75 -18.30
CA TYR A 231 34.47 -40.24 -17.06
C TYR A 231 33.06 -40.83 -16.78
N ARG A 232 32.50 -41.55 -17.75
CA ARG A 232 31.18 -42.22 -17.82
C ARG A 232 30.80 -43.10 -16.62
N ARG A 233 31.72 -43.94 -16.12
CA ARG A 233 31.40 -44.95 -15.09
C ARG A 233 31.26 -44.34 -13.70
N TYR A 234 32.10 -43.35 -13.38
CA TYR A 234 32.05 -42.69 -12.08
C TYR A 234 30.79 -41.82 -11.96
N THR A 235 30.45 -41.01 -12.97
CA THR A 235 29.23 -40.17 -12.95
C THR A 235 27.93 -40.96 -12.97
N GLN A 236 27.88 -42.11 -13.67
CA GLN A 236 26.71 -42.99 -13.64
C GLN A 236 26.46 -43.55 -12.23
N ARG A 237 27.51 -44.01 -11.54
CA ARG A 237 27.39 -44.52 -10.17
C ARG A 237 26.92 -43.43 -9.21
N TRP A 238 27.37 -42.18 -9.40
CA TRP A 238 26.90 -41.03 -8.60
C TRP A 238 25.41 -40.72 -8.80
N TRP A 239 24.89 -40.71 -10.03
CA TRP A 239 23.46 -40.44 -10.27
C TRP A 239 22.55 -41.60 -9.86
N GLN A 240 23.02 -42.84 -10.02
CA GLN A 240 22.34 -44.02 -9.47
C GLN A 240 22.33 -43.96 -7.95
N ALA A 241 23.47 -43.69 -7.32
CA ALA A 241 23.58 -43.48 -5.88
C ALA A 241 22.65 -42.35 -5.42
N LEU A 242 22.59 -41.22 -6.12
CA LEU A 242 21.65 -40.14 -5.80
C LEU A 242 20.19 -40.60 -5.88
N THR A 243 19.82 -41.34 -6.91
CA THR A 243 18.45 -41.88 -7.06
C THR A 243 18.11 -42.82 -5.90
N PHE A 244 19.03 -43.73 -5.54
CA PHE A 244 18.86 -44.61 -4.38
C PHE A 244 18.83 -43.84 -3.07
N VAL A 245 19.63 -42.78 -2.92
CA VAL A 245 19.63 -41.90 -1.73
C VAL A 245 18.32 -41.13 -1.63
N VAL A 246 17.74 -40.66 -2.74
CA VAL A 246 16.46 -39.95 -2.74
C VAL A 246 15.33 -40.90 -2.36
N ILE A 247 15.25 -42.06 -3.03
CA ILE A 247 14.20 -43.06 -2.76
C ILE A 247 14.37 -43.62 -1.35
N GLY A 248 15.60 -44.00 -0.97
CA GLY A 248 15.94 -44.49 0.35
C GLY A 248 15.68 -43.44 1.43
N GLY A 249 16.08 -42.19 1.21
CA GLY A 249 15.82 -41.08 2.12
C GLY A 249 14.32 -40.81 2.30
N ALA A 250 13.53 -40.85 1.23
CA ALA A 250 12.07 -40.73 1.30
C ALA A 250 11.43 -41.90 2.06
N ALA A 251 11.88 -43.14 1.78
CA ALA A 251 11.39 -44.34 2.46
C ALA A 251 11.77 -44.34 3.95
N LEU A 252 13.01 -43.97 4.28
CA LEU A 252 13.49 -43.83 5.65
C LEU A 252 12.69 -42.76 6.41
N TRP A 253 12.43 -41.60 5.79
CA TRP A 253 11.57 -40.58 6.42
C TRP A 253 10.15 -41.07 6.66
N ALA A 254 9.54 -41.75 5.68
CA ALA A 254 8.21 -42.33 5.82
C ALA A 254 8.16 -43.41 6.92
N LEU A 255 9.17 -44.29 6.97
CA LEU A 255 9.31 -45.28 8.03
C LEU A 255 9.49 -44.60 9.39
N ALA A 256 10.33 -43.57 9.47
CA ALA A 256 10.55 -42.81 10.69
C ALA A 256 9.25 -42.23 11.24
N PHE A 257 8.41 -41.69 10.37
CA PHE A 257 7.12 -41.14 10.74
C PHE A 257 6.13 -42.22 11.18
N VAL A 258 6.02 -43.33 10.43
CA VAL A 258 5.10 -44.43 10.77
C VAL A 258 5.41 -45.06 12.14
N GLN A 259 6.67 -45.05 12.57
CA GLN A 259 7.10 -45.56 13.88
C GLN A 259 6.44 -44.85 15.08
N ILE A 260 5.90 -43.64 14.88
CA ILE A 260 5.10 -42.96 15.90
C ILE A 260 3.89 -43.80 16.33
N TYR A 261 3.23 -44.47 15.37
CA TYR A 261 2.01 -45.25 15.60
C TYR A 261 2.28 -46.62 16.23
N GLU A 262 3.53 -47.05 16.33
CA GLU A 262 3.90 -48.26 17.09
C GLU A 262 4.05 -47.98 18.59
N ARG A 263 4.14 -46.71 18.97
CA ARG A 263 4.19 -46.28 20.37
C ARG A 263 2.82 -45.93 20.88
N GLU A 264 2.68 -45.98 22.19
CA GLU A 264 1.50 -45.42 22.83
C GLU A 264 1.41 -43.92 22.57
N HIS A 265 0.21 -43.46 22.21
CA HIS A 265 -0.06 -42.05 21.97
C HIS A 265 0.22 -41.22 23.24
N SER A 266 0.95 -40.10 23.13
CA SER A 266 1.44 -39.32 24.28
C SER A 266 0.34 -38.95 25.29
N ARG A 267 -0.87 -38.60 24.81
CA ARG A 267 -2.03 -38.29 25.66
C ARG A 267 -2.55 -39.50 26.45
N VAL A 268 -2.46 -40.71 25.89
CA VAL A 268 -2.85 -41.95 26.58
C VAL A 268 -1.81 -42.29 27.65
N ALA A 269 -0.52 -42.22 27.30
CA ALA A 269 0.57 -42.42 28.24
C ALA A 269 0.51 -41.43 29.42
N ALA A 270 0.31 -40.13 29.13
CA ALA A 270 0.14 -39.10 30.14
C ALA A 270 -1.10 -39.34 31.02
N SER A 271 -2.22 -39.81 30.43
CA SER A 271 -3.42 -40.12 31.22
C SER A 271 -3.20 -41.26 32.19
N ARG A 272 -2.50 -42.33 31.79
CA ARG A 272 -2.10 -43.42 32.70
C ARG A 272 -1.17 -42.93 33.79
N PHE A 273 -0.18 -42.12 33.44
CA PHE A 273 0.71 -41.51 34.42
C PHE A 273 -0.05 -40.71 35.48
N VAL A 274 -1.01 -39.87 35.05
CA VAL A 274 -1.90 -39.13 35.97
C VAL A 274 -2.65 -40.10 36.88
N TYR A 275 -3.26 -41.16 36.35
CA TYR A 275 -3.98 -42.15 37.16
C TYR A 275 -3.10 -42.91 38.17
N ASP A 276 -1.79 -43.01 37.93
CA ASP A 276 -0.86 -43.76 38.78
C ASP A 276 -0.13 -42.86 39.79
N HIS A 277 0.00 -41.55 39.53
CA HIS A 277 0.82 -40.62 40.33
C HIS A 277 0.03 -39.45 40.93
N VAL A 278 -1.12 -39.07 40.37
CA VAL A 278 -1.94 -37.95 40.85
C VAL A 278 -3.08 -38.48 41.71
N PRO A 279 -3.22 -38.02 42.97
CA PRO A 279 -4.24 -38.52 43.88
C PRO A 279 -5.65 -38.18 43.42
N PRO A 280 -6.63 -39.11 43.56
CA PRO A 280 -8.04 -38.81 43.30
C PRO A 280 -8.52 -37.61 44.14
N GLY A 281 -9.31 -36.74 43.54
CA GLY A 281 -9.79 -35.49 44.12
C GLY A 281 -8.89 -34.27 43.86
N ALA A 282 -7.67 -34.46 43.35
CA ALA A 282 -6.79 -33.35 42.97
C ALA A 282 -7.42 -32.46 41.88
N SER A 283 -7.10 -31.17 41.91
CA SER A 283 -7.57 -30.24 40.89
C SER A 283 -6.55 -30.05 39.76
N ILE A 284 -7.01 -30.18 38.52
CA ILE A 284 -6.17 -30.14 37.32
C ILE A 284 -6.66 -29.01 36.40
N ALA A 285 -5.77 -28.08 36.09
CA ALA A 285 -5.99 -27.05 35.08
C ALA A 285 -5.70 -27.58 33.67
N VAL A 286 -6.61 -27.34 32.73
CA VAL A 286 -6.52 -27.73 31.32
C VAL A 286 -6.83 -26.54 30.40
N GLU A 287 -6.35 -26.55 29.16
CA GLU A 287 -6.56 -25.45 28.22
C GLU A 287 -7.88 -25.58 27.42
N HIS A 288 -8.66 -24.50 27.36
CA HIS A 288 -9.79 -24.35 26.44
C HIS A 288 -9.29 -24.50 24.99
N TRP A 289 -10.06 -25.17 24.12
CA TRP A 289 -9.69 -25.55 22.73
C TRP A 289 -8.57 -26.58 22.55
N ASP A 290 -8.08 -27.21 23.62
CA ASP A 290 -7.22 -28.41 23.52
C ASP A 290 -7.91 -29.63 24.14
N ASP A 291 -7.32 -30.82 23.92
CA ASP A 291 -7.84 -32.06 24.49
C ASP A 291 -7.54 -32.09 25.99
N ALA A 292 -8.55 -31.91 26.82
CA ALA A 292 -8.38 -32.01 28.27
C ALA A 292 -7.87 -33.41 28.66
N LEU A 293 -7.01 -33.50 29.67
CA LEU A 293 -6.46 -34.75 30.21
C LEU A 293 -6.78 -34.84 31.71
N PRO A 294 -6.93 -36.06 32.26
CA PRO A 294 -6.73 -37.38 31.62
C PRO A 294 -7.89 -37.82 30.70
N LEU A 295 -7.61 -38.75 29.78
CA LEU A 295 -8.58 -39.46 28.94
C LEU A 295 -9.16 -40.67 29.69
N ASN A 296 -10.34 -41.13 29.30
CA ASN A 296 -10.93 -42.36 29.85
C ASN A 296 -10.21 -43.58 29.26
N VAL A 297 -9.30 -44.18 30.04
CA VAL A 297 -8.48 -45.32 29.61
C VAL A 297 -8.33 -46.32 30.76
N SER A 298 -8.20 -47.61 30.42
CA SER A 298 -8.03 -48.70 31.41
C SER A 298 -9.14 -48.78 32.48
N GLY A 299 -10.37 -48.38 32.15
CA GLY A 299 -11.51 -48.38 33.07
C GLY A 299 -11.49 -47.28 34.14
N ARG A 300 -10.49 -46.39 34.13
CA ARG A 300 -10.43 -45.19 34.96
C ARG A 300 -10.89 -43.98 34.16
N GLY A 301 -11.66 -43.11 34.80
CA GLY A 301 -12.28 -41.95 34.19
C GLY A 301 -11.83 -40.65 34.81
N ARG A 302 -12.01 -39.57 34.04
CA ARG A 302 -11.68 -38.19 34.46
C ARG A 302 -12.48 -37.71 35.68
N ASP A 303 -13.62 -38.34 35.97
CA ASP A 303 -14.51 -38.05 37.10
C ASP A 303 -13.83 -38.17 38.47
N GLN A 304 -12.64 -38.78 38.54
CA GLN A 304 -11.80 -38.83 39.74
C GLN A 304 -11.11 -37.50 40.08
N TYR A 305 -11.13 -36.49 39.20
CA TYR A 305 -10.39 -35.24 39.36
C TYR A 305 -11.28 -34.00 39.18
N VAL A 306 -10.90 -32.89 39.80
CA VAL A 306 -11.59 -31.60 39.64
C VAL A 306 -10.95 -30.81 38.50
N ILE A 307 -11.56 -30.88 37.32
CA ILE A 307 -11.04 -30.26 36.10
C ILE A 307 -11.44 -28.78 36.05
N ARG A 308 -10.45 -27.90 35.89
CA ARG A 308 -10.65 -26.46 35.73
C ARG A 308 -10.09 -26.02 34.39
N GLU A 309 -10.85 -25.20 33.67
CA GLU A 309 -10.48 -24.78 32.32
C GLU A 309 -9.84 -23.37 32.30
N LEU A 310 -8.68 -23.25 31.67
CA LEU A 310 -8.01 -22.00 31.35
C LEU A 310 -8.42 -21.53 29.96
N ARG A 311 -9.06 -20.36 29.88
CA ARG A 311 -9.53 -19.77 28.62
C ARG A 311 -8.40 -19.07 27.85
N VAL A 312 -7.36 -19.82 27.46
CA VAL A 312 -6.13 -19.26 26.88
C VAL A 312 -6.33 -18.51 25.56
N PHE A 313 -7.33 -18.90 24.75
CA PHE A 313 -7.62 -18.26 23.45
C PHE A 313 -8.53 -17.03 23.52
N ASP A 314 -9.16 -16.77 24.66
CA ASP A 314 -9.98 -15.57 24.85
C ASP A 314 -9.07 -14.34 24.90
N ARG A 315 -9.54 -13.18 24.44
CA ARG A 315 -8.77 -11.93 24.54
C ARG A 315 -8.38 -11.64 25.99
N ASP A 316 -7.16 -11.16 26.20
CA ASP A 316 -6.73 -10.75 27.54
C ASP A 316 -7.51 -9.54 28.03
N THR A 317 -8.02 -9.66 29.25
CA THR A 317 -8.84 -8.65 29.93
C THR A 317 -8.62 -8.81 31.43
N ASP A 318 -8.95 -7.81 32.24
CA ASP A 318 -8.91 -7.95 33.70
C ASP A 318 -9.83 -9.07 34.21
N ALA A 319 -10.93 -9.34 33.50
CA ALA A 319 -11.80 -10.48 33.79
C ALA A 319 -11.09 -11.81 33.55
N LYS A 320 -10.38 -11.96 32.42
CA LYS A 320 -9.56 -13.16 32.14
C LYS A 320 -8.40 -13.28 33.13
N ARG A 321 -7.75 -12.18 33.51
CA ARG A 321 -6.69 -12.17 34.52
C ARG A 321 -7.19 -12.71 35.86
N ARG A 322 -8.36 -12.23 36.33
CA ARG A 322 -9.02 -12.73 37.53
C ARG A 322 -9.37 -14.22 37.42
N HIS A 323 -9.90 -14.64 36.27
CA HIS A 323 -10.17 -16.06 35.98
C HIS A 323 -8.90 -16.92 36.04
N PHE A 324 -7.79 -16.45 35.46
CA PHE A 324 -6.50 -17.15 35.50
C PHE A 324 -5.99 -17.28 36.94
N ALA A 325 -6.04 -16.18 37.71
CA ALA A 325 -5.65 -16.20 39.11
C ALA A 325 -6.50 -17.19 39.92
N GLU A 326 -7.83 -17.18 39.72
CA GLU A 326 -8.76 -18.09 40.39
C GLU A 326 -8.47 -19.57 40.05
N VAL A 327 -8.34 -19.89 38.76
CA VAL A 327 -8.10 -21.27 38.32
C VAL A 327 -6.75 -21.77 38.82
N LEU A 328 -5.67 -21.01 38.61
CA LEU A 328 -4.31 -21.42 38.98
C LEU A 328 -4.14 -21.54 40.50
N THR A 329 -4.74 -20.64 41.28
CA THR A 329 -4.73 -20.72 42.75
C THR A 329 -5.38 -22.01 43.26
N ASN A 330 -6.45 -22.46 42.59
CA ASN A 330 -7.25 -23.61 42.97
C ASN A 330 -6.89 -24.89 42.21
N SER A 331 -5.73 -24.94 41.55
CA SER A 331 -5.22 -26.13 40.86
C SER A 331 -3.93 -26.64 41.49
N ASP A 332 -3.84 -27.97 41.61
CA ASP A 332 -2.65 -28.68 42.09
C ASP A 332 -1.71 -29.01 40.92
N TYR A 333 -2.28 -29.21 39.73
CA TYR A 333 -1.55 -29.56 38.51
C TYR A 333 -2.02 -28.71 37.32
N VAL A 334 -1.11 -28.41 36.40
CA VAL A 334 -1.41 -27.80 35.10
C VAL A 334 -0.97 -28.77 34.01
N ILE A 335 -1.88 -29.17 33.12
CA ILE A 335 -1.55 -30.08 32.01
C ILE A 335 -1.67 -29.36 30.68
N LEU A 336 -0.54 -29.24 29.98
CA LEU A 336 -0.49 -28.84 28.58
C LEU A 336 -0.57 -30.10 27.72
N SER A 337 -1.74 -30.38 27.13
CA SER A 337 -1.97 -31.61 26.35
C SER A 337 -1.43 -31.54 24.92
N SER A 338 -1.02 -30.36 24.48
CA SER A 338 -0.24 -30.11 23.27
C SER A 338 0.47 -28.75 23.37
N ARG A 339 1.01 -28.27 22.24
CA ARG A 339 1.60 -26.92 22.10
C ARG A 339 0.72 -25.97 21.28
N ARG A 340 -0.59 -26.26 21.20
CA ARG A 340 -1.60 -25.49 20.47
C ARG A 340 -1.71 -24.05 20.97
N GLY A 341 -1.67 -23.83 22.29
CA GLY A 341 -1.67 -22.48 22.87
C GLY A 341 -0.26 -21.91 23.07
N SER A 342 0.60 -22.64 23.75
CA SER A 342 1.94 -22.19 24.20
C SER A 342 2.90 -21.77 23.09
N ARG A 343 2.71 -22.25 21.86
CA ARG A 343 3.60 -21.90 20.74
C ARG A 343 3.13 -20.69 19.92
N PRO A 344 1.86 -20.60 19.48
CA PRO A 344 1.44 -19.49 18.63
C PRO A 344 0.98 -18.25 19.41
N ILE A 345 0.42 -18.38 20.62
CA ILE A 345 -0.09 -17.25 21.40
C ILE A 345 0.99 -16.20 21.71
N PRO A 346 2.22 -16.57 22.14
CA PRO A 346 3.28 -15.59 22.40
C PRO A 346 3.73 -14.76 21.19
N ARG A 347 3.37 -15.17 19.96
CA ARG A 347 3.68 -14.41 18.74
C ARG A 347 2.67 -13.29 18.46
N LEU A 348 1.60 -13.20 19.25
CA LEU A 348 0.54 -12.20 19.13
C LEU A 348 0.35 -11.42 20.44
N PRO A 349 1.39 -10.74 20.95
CA PRO A 349 1.32 -10.03 22.23
C PRO A 349 0.31 -8.87 22.20
N GLN A 350 -0.11 -8.38 21.03
CA GLN A 350 -1.14 -7.34 20.93
C GLN A 350 -2.51 -7.83 21.44
N ARG A 351 -2.80 -9.12 21.32
CA ARG A 351 -4.05 -9.74 21.78
C ARG A 351 -3.89 -10.49 23.09
N TYR A 352 -2.69 -11.02 23.32
CA TYR A 352 -2.40 -11.95 24.41
C TYR A 352 -1.20 -11.56 25.29
N PRO A 353 -1.08 -10.30 25.77
CA PRO A 353 0.07 -9.89 26.58
C PRO A 353 0.19 -10.67 27.89
N LEU A 354 -0.93 -10.89 28.60
CA LEU A 354 -0.99 -11.68 29.83
C LEU A 354 -0.75 -13.17 29.55
N THR A 355 -1.35 -13.72 28.51
CA THR A 355 -1.23 -15.17 28.24
C THR A 355 0.18 -15.54 27.76
N ALA A 356 0.86 -14.65 27.01
CA ALA A 356 2.25 -14.83 26.62
C ALA A 356 3.17 -14.89 27.86
N GLU A 357 3.00 -13.94 28.79
CA GLU A 357 3.75 -13.91 30.05
C GLU A 357 3.39 -15.08 30.97
N TYR A 358 2.12 -15.53 30.99
CA TYR A 358 1.71 -16.76 31.68
C TYR A 358 2.51 -17.98 31.21
N TYR A 359 2.70 -18.17 29.90
CA TYR A 359 3.49 -19.30 29.40
C TYR A 359 4.97 -19.19 29.74
N ALA A 360 5.53 -17.97 29.70
CA ALA A 360 6.91 -17.73 30.12
C ALA A 360 7.10 -18.06 31.61
N ALA A 361 6.19 -17.56 32.45
CA ALA A 361 6.21 -17.72 33.89
C ALA A 361 5.87 -19.16 34.36
N LEU A 362 5.10 -19.92 33.56
CA LEU A 362 4.87 -21.35 33.79
C LEU A 362 6.12 -22.17 33.46
N SER A 363 6.86 -21.79 32.42
CA SER A 363 8.06 -22.51 31.98
C SER A 363 9.30 -22.23 32.84
N ASP A 364 9.40 -21.05 33.46
CA ASP A 364 10.53 -20.67 34.33
C ASP A 364 10.28 -20.97 35.82
N GLY A 365 9.08 -21.45 36.17
CA GLY A 365 8.66 -21.82 37.52
C GLY A 365 8.17 -20.64 38.38
N SER A 366 8.21 -19.40 37.89
CA SER A 366 7.83 -18.21 38.66
C SER A 366 6.33 -18.11 39.01
N LEU A 367 5.49 -18.98 38.45
CA LEU A 367 4.08 -19.18 38.87
C LEU A 367 3.90 -20.18 40.03
N GLY A 368 4.97 -20.80 40.54
CA GLY A 368 4.90 -21.79 41.63
C GLY A 368 4.58 -23.22 41.17
N PHE A 369 4.84 -23.54 39.90
CA PHE A 369 4.65 -24.84 39.28
C PHE A 369 5.95 -25.34 38.64
N ASP A 370 6.34 -26.58 38.91
CA ASP A 370 7.50 -27.24 38.32
C ASP A 370 7.08 -28.34 37.34
N GLU A 371 7.90 -28.60 36.32
CA GLU A 371 7.66 -29.70 35.38
C GLU A 371 7.79 -31.06 36.09
N LEU A 372 6.68 -31.79 36.22
CA LEU A 372 6.62 -33.12 36.82
C LEU A 372 6.95 -34.22 35.80
N ALA A 373 6.35 -34.15 34.61
CA ALA A 373 6.51 -35.17 33.59
C ALA A 373 6.28 -34.61 32.17
N ARG A 374 6.99 -35.20 31.20
CA ARG A 374 6.89 -34.87 29.78
C ARG A 374 6.80 -36.13 28.94
N PHE A 375 5.86 -36.14 28.00
CA PHE A 375 5.61 -37.24 27.08
C PHE A 375 5.78 -36.75 25.65
N ASP A 376 6.84 -37.24 24.99
CA ASP A 376 7.16 -36.94 23.60
C ASP A 376 7.17 -38.23 22.76
N SER A 377 6.69 -38.14 21.52
CA SER A 377 6.82 -39.23 20.54
C SER A 377 7.26 -38.65 19.20
N PHE A 378 8.57 -38.64 18.96
CA PHE A 378 9.14 -38.10 17.71
C PHE A 378 9.23 -39.17 16.62
N PRO A 379 9.15 -38.79 15.33
CA PRO A 379 9.55 -39.67 14.23
C PRO A 379 10.95 -40.24 14.49
N SER A 380 11.17 -41.53 14.21
CA SER A 380 12.44 -42.18 14.57
C SER A 380 12.78 -43.41 13.75
N LEU A 381 14.07 -43.67 13.58
CA LEU A 381 14.61 -44.89 12.97
C LEU A 381 15.58 -45.55 13.96
N GLY A 382 15.13 -46.62 14.62
CA GLY A 382 15.91 -47.27 15.67
C GLY A 382 16.30 -46.26 16.78
N PRO A 383 17.59 -46.05 17.08
CA PRO A 383 18.02 -45.11 18.11
C PRO A 383 17.96 -43.63 17.68
N PHE A 384 17.73 -43.35 16.39
CA PHE A 384 17.71 -41.97 15.88
C PHE A 384 16.30 -41.39 15.97
N SER A 385 16.10 -40.34 16.76
CA SER A 385 14.85 -39.56 16.80
C SER A 385 15.01 -38.22 16.09
N PHE A 386 13.95 -37.76 15.44
CA PHE A 386 13.91 -36.51 14.68
C PHE A 386 12.94 -35.54 15.35
N ASP A 387 13.49 -34.52 16.02
CA ASP A 387 12.69 -33.49 16.67
C ASP A 387 11.92 -32.66 15.62
N ASP A 388 10.62 -32.90 15.52
CA ASP A 388 9.70 -32.21 14.63
C ASP A 388 8.86 -31.16 15.36
N ARG A 389 9.30 -30.73 16.54
CA ARG A 389 8.57 -29.76 17.36
C ARG A 389 8.38 -28.41 16.70
N ALA A 390 9.13 -28.11 15.64
CA ALA A 390 9.01 -26.91 14.83
C ALA A 390 8.02 -27.05 13.64
N ALA A 391 7.41 -28.22 13.41
CA ALA A 391 6.39 -28.42 12.39
C ALA A 391 5.06 -27.72 12.74
N GLU A 392 4.23 -27.38 11.76
CA GLU A 392 2.91 -26.80 12.02
C GLU A 392 1.98 -27.74 12.78
N GLU A 393 0.88 -27.21 13.34
CA GLU A 393 -0.02 -27.95 14.22
C GLU A 393 -0.58 -29.22 13.56
N ALA A 394 -1.01 -29.11 12.30
CA ALA A 394 -1.59 -30.21 11.54
C ALA A 394 -0.64 -31.40 11.30
N PHE A 395 0.65 -31.25 11.58
CA PHE A 395 1.65 -32.30 11.42
C PHE A 395 1.92 -33.09 12.71
N SER A 396 1.76 -32.47 13.89
CA SER A 396 2.21 -33.06 15.17
C SER A 396 1.12 -33.15 16.24
N VAL A 397 0.23 -32.17 16.35
CA VAL A 397 -0.70 -32.08 17.50
C VAL A 397 -1.75 -33.20 17.52
N TYR A 398 -2.11 -33.75 16.36
CA TYR A 398 -3.14 -34.79 16.27
C TYR A 398 -2.59 -36.21 16.44
N ASP A 399 -1.43 -36.50 15.85
CA ASP A 399 -0.87 -37.86 15.81
C ASP A 399 0.11 -38.13 16.97
N HIS A 400 0.88 -37.11 17.40
CA HIS A 400 1.93 -37.25 18.41
C HIS A 400 2.26 -35.93 19.14
N PRO A 401 1.30 -35.37 19.91
CA PRO A 401 1.54 -34.14 20.65
C PRO A 401 2.59 -34.34 21.76
N THR A 402 3.32 -33.27 22.08
CA THR A 402 4.09 -33.17 23.33
C THR A 402 3.14 -32.84 24.47
N VAL A 403 3.05 -33.70 25.48
CA VAL A 403 2.28 -33.43 26.71
C VAL A 403 3.25 -33.07 27.83
N VAL A 404 2.96 -32.00 28.57
CA VAL A 404 3.73 -31.59 29.76
C VAL A 404 2.79 -31.45 30.94
N ILE A 405 3.16 -32.05 32.06
CA ILE A 405 2.43 -32.00 33.33
C ILE A 405 3.28 -31.20 34.30
N TYR A 406 2.70 -30.15 34.87
CA TYR A 406 3.31 -29.36 35.93
C TYR A 406 2.64 -29.66 37.26
N GLU A 407 3.43 -29.73 38.32
CA GLU A 407 2.98 -29.89 39.70
C GLU A 407 3.30 -28.64 40.50
N ARG A 408 2.37 -28.27 41.39
CA ARG A 408 2.55 -27.14 42.29
C ARG A 408 3.49 -27.49 43.44
N HIS A 409 4.57 -26.71 43.63
CA HIS A 409 5.49 -26.93 44.76
C HIS A 409 5.19 -26.06 45.99
N GLU A 410 4.54 -24.91 45.85
CA GLU A 410 4.27 -23.97 46.96
C GLU A 410 2.78 -23.94 47.36
N LYS A 411 2.45 -24.53 48.54
CA LYS A 411 1.06 -24.68 49.03
C LYS A 411 0.61 -23.59 50.03
N ILE A 412 1.53 -22.82 50.63
CA ILE A 412 1.23 -21.86 51.72
C ILE A 412 1.66 -20.44 51.28
N GLY A 413 0.73 -19.47 51.23
CA GLY A 413 1.00 -18.06 50.84
C GLY A 413 0.75 -17.69 49.36
N ALA A 414 0.46 -18.68 48.52
CA ALA A 414 0.43 -18.58 47.06
C ALA A 414 -0.66 -17.71 46.41
N LEU A 415 -1.72 -17.32 47.15
CA LEU A 415 -2.81 -16.49 46.61
C LEU A 415 -2.31 -15.07 46.32
N GLY A 416 -1.45 -14.53 47.17
CA GLY A 416 -0.75 -13.26 46.94
C GLY A 416 0.21 -13.38 45.76
N MET A 417 1.14 -14.35 45.80
CA MET A 417 2.19 -14.46 44.77
C MET A 417 1.66 -14.61 43.33
N ILE A 418 0.71 -15.53 43.08
CA ILE A 418 0.16 -15.75 41.73
C ILE A 418 -0.67 -14.52 41.30
N SER A 419 -1.49 -13.98 42.21
CA SER A 419 -2.30 -12.79 41.92
C SER A 419 -1.42 -11.57 41.65
N ASP A 420 -0.37 -11.35 42.44
CA ASP A 420 0.59 -10.25 42.30
C ASP A 420 1.39 -10.39 41.00
N ARG A 421 1.83 -11.60 40.67
CA ARG A 421 2.55 -11.89 39.42
C ARG A 421 1.67 -11.61 38.20
N LEU A 422 0.43 -12.08 38.20
CA LEU A 422 -0.51 -11.81 37.10
C LEU A 422 -0.99 -10.35 37.07
N ALA A 423 -1.08 -9.68 38.22
CA ALA A 423 -1.45 -8.25 38.32
C ALA A 423 -0.37 -7.33 37.75
N SER A 424 0.90 -7.73 37.82
CA SER A 424 2.02 -6.99 37.21
C SER A 424 2.00 -6.98 35.67
N MET A 425 1.26 -7.89 35.03
CA MET A 425 1.20 -8.03 33.58
C MET A 425 0.13 -7.09 32.99
N ASP A 426 0.52 -6.12 32.16
CA ASP A 426 -0.42 -5.16 31.59
C ASP A 426 -1.36 -5.80 30.56
N VAL A 427 -2.67 -5.62 30.75
CA VAL A 427 -3.73 -6.07 29.82
C VAL A 427 -4.48 -4.90 29.19
N ARG A 428 -4.19 -3.65 29.58
CA ARG A 428 -4.95 -2.46 29.16
C ARG A 428 -4.78 -2.09 27.70
N GLY A 429 -3.91 -2.80 26.98
CA GLY A 429 -3.73 -2.69 25.53
C GLY A 429 -4.15 -3.93 24.72
N ALA A 430 -4.73 -4.95 25.34
CA ALA A 430 -5.08 -6.19 24.65
C ALA A 430 -6.28 -5.99 23.71
N VAL A 431 -6.03 -6.07 22.41
CA VAL A 431 -7.03 -5.87 21.35
C VAL A 431 -7.39 -7.17 20.66
N GLN A 432 -8.61 -7.25 20.14
CA GLN A 432 -9.06 -8.40 19.38
C GLN A 432 -8.44 -8.36 17.98
N VAL A 433 -7.22 -8.89 17.84
CA VAL A 433 -6.52 -9.00 16.54
C VAL A 433 -6.88 -10.31 15.85
N LEU A 434 -7.32 -10.22 14.60
CA LEU A 434 -7.52 -11.38 13.73
C LEU A 434 -6.17 -11.91 13.22
N PRO A 435 -6.02 -13.23 13.00
CA PRO A 435 -4.76 -13.80 12.50
C PRO A 435 -4.27 -13.21 11.16
N ARG A 436 -5.18 -12.66 10.34
CA ARG A 436 -4.83 -12.00 9.07
C ARG A 436 -4.17 -10.62 9.26
N ASP A 437 -4.56 -9.94 10.34
CA ASP A 437 -4.15 -8.57 10.67
C ASP A 437 -2.95 -8.58 11.64
N ALA A 438 -2.61 -9.76 12.17
CA ALA A 438 -1.42 -10.00 12.96
C ALA A 438 -0.14 -9.71 12.17
N THR A 439 0.59 -8.69 12.60
CA THR A 439 1.89 -8.31 12.05
C THR A 439 2.99 -8.51 13.09
N THR A 440 4.15 -9.02 12.65
CA THR A 440 5.38 -9.01 13.47
C THR A 440 6.04 -7.62 13.50
N ARG A 441 5.57 -6.67 12.68
CA ARG A 441 6.15 -5.33 12.58
C ARG A 441 5.72 -4.49 13.78
N GLN A 442 6.69 -4.09 14.59
CA GLN A 442 6.49 -3.20 15.72
C GLN A 442 6.58 -1.75 15.27
N THR A 443 5.52 -0.98 15.54
CA THR A 443 5.51 0.48 15.40
C THR A 443 5.90 1.18 16.70
N THR A 444 6.08 0.45 17.80
CA THR A 444 6.62 0.97 19.05
C THR A 444 8.14 1.14 18.97
N LEU A 445 8.66 2.13 19.67
CA LEU A 445 10.11 2.30 19.86
C LEU A 445 10.61 1.28 20.89
N THR A 446 11.78 0.70 20.66
CA THR A 446 12.50 -0.04 21.70
C THR A 446 13.04 0.93 22.77
N GLU A 447 13.39 0.45 23.96
CA GLU A 447 14.01 1.29 25.00
C GLU A 447 15.27 2.02 24.50
N THR A 448 16.07 1.35 23.67
CA THR A 448 17.26 1.92 23.02
C THR A 448 16.91 3.00 22.00
N GLU A 449 15.86 2.81 21.20
CA GLU A 449 15.37 3.81 20.26
C GLU A 449 14.77 5.02 20.99
N GLN A 450 13.95 4.78 22.01
CA GLN A 450 13.35 5.81 22.86
C GLN A 450 14.44 6.69 23.51
N SER A 451 15.45 6.07 24.12
CA SER A 451 16.59 6.79 24.69
C SER A 451 17.35 7.61 23.64
N SER A 452 17.47 7.10 22.41
CA SER A 452 18.09 7.84 21.31
C SER A 452 17.24 9.05 20.89
N VAL A 453 15.92 8.93 20.86
CA VAL A 453 15.01 10.06 20.56
C VAL A 453 15.14 11.13 21.63
N GLU A 454 15.06 10.76 22.90
CA GLU A 454 15.13 11.69 24.04
C GLU A 454 16.46 12.44 24.12
N LEU A 455 17.58 11.79 23.78
CA LEU A 455 18.92 12.38 23.96
C LEU A 455 19.54 12.96 22.68
N ARG A 456 19.18 12.44 21.50
CA ARG A 456 19.93 12.71 20.25
C ARG A 456 19.09 13.31 19.13
N SER A 457 17.77 13.16 19.13
CA SER A 457 16.92 13.78 18.11
C SER A 457 16.70 15.26 18.43
N GLY A 458 17.36 16.17 17.72
CA GLY A 458 17.31 17.60 18.03
C GLY A 458 17.38 18.49 16.79
N TRP A 459 17.25 19.81 16.99
CA TRP A 459 17.39 20.76 15.91
C TRP A 459 18.83 20.78 15.36
N PRO A 460 19.03 20.93 14.04
CA PRO A 460 20.37 21.02 13.45
C PRO A 460 21.09 22.28 13.95
N GLY A 461 22.39 22.18 14.24
CA GLY A 461 23.17 23.34 14.73
C GLY A 461 23.14 24.54 13.79
N GLN A 462 23.11 24.31 12.47
CA GLN A 462 22.98 25.36 11.45
C GLN A 462 21.74 26.23 11.66
N LEU A 463 20.62 25.61 12.09
CA LEU A 463 19.36 26.29 12.33
C LEU A 463 19.43 27.20 13.56
N LEU A 464 20.12 26.76 14.61
CA LEU A 464 20.23 27.46 15.89
C LEU A 464 21.28 28.56 15.86
N GLU A 465 22.42 28.32 15.20
CA GLU A 465 23.57 29.22 15.23
C GLU A 465 23.52 30.30 14.15
N ARG A 466 23.03 29.97 12.94
CA ARG A 466 23.08 30.85 11.76
C ARG A 466 21.88 30.66 10.82
N PRO A 467 20.64 30.95 11.26
CA PRO A 467 19.47 30.85 10.40
C PRO A 467 19.55 31.82 9.21
N LEU A 468 19.19 31.35 8.02
CA LEU A 468 19.13 32.20 6.82
C LEU A 468 17.91 33.13 6.86
N GLY A 469 18.09 34.38 6.44
CA GLY A 469 16.96 35.29 6.21
C GLY A 469 16.06 34.81 5.06
N THR A 470 14.83 35.29 4.97
CA THR A 470 13.83 34.83 3.97
C THR A 470 14.33 34.97 2.53
N THR A 471 14.89 36.11 2.15
CA THR A 471 15.39 36.35 0.78
C THR A 471 16.58 35.45 0.44
N GLN A 472 17.50 35.27 1.39
CA GLN A 472 18.63 34.35 1.23
C GLN A 472 18.15 32.90 1.07
N SER A 473 17.16 32.51 1.88
CA SER A 473 16.54 31.18 1.83
C SER A 473 15.97 30.88 0.45
N ILE A 474 15.26 31.81 -0.20
CA ILE A 474 14.71 31.63 -1.55
C ILE A 474 15.82 31.29 -2.55
N VAL A 475 16.89 32.10 -2.58
CA VAL A 475 17.98 31.97 -3.55
C VAL A 475 18.77 30.69 -3.30
N VAL A 476 19.20 30.47 -2.06
CA VAL A 476 20.01 29.30 -1.69
C VAL A 476 19.22 28.00 -1.88
N TRP A 477 17.93 27.98 -1.54
CA TRP A 477 17.06 26.81 -1.75
C TRP A 477 16.93 26.46 -3.24
N PHE A 478 16.61 27.44 -4.08
CA PHE A 478 16.48 27.20 -5.52
C PHE A 478 17.82 26.74 -6.14
N LEU A 479 18.94 27.37 -5.77
CA LEU A 479 20.26 26.97 -6.24
C LEU A 479 20.66 25.57 -5.75
N ALA A 480 20.34 25.21 -4.51
CA ALA A 480 20.64 23.90 -3.97
C ALA A 480 19.87 22.79 -4.70
N THR A 481 18.56 22.96 -4.90
CA THR A 481 17.74 22.00 -5.68
C THR A 481 18.21 21.91 -7.14
N TRP A 482 18.67 23.01 -7.74
CA TRP A 482 19.32 23.02 -9.06
C TRP A 482 20.64 22.27 -9.08
N ALA A 483 21.54 22.55 -8.14
CA ALA A 483 22.83 21.90 -8.05
C ALA A 483 22.70 20.38 -7.84
N MET A 484 21.80 19.95 -6.97
CA MET A 484 21.50 18.53 -6.76
C MET A 484 20.99 17.85 -8.04
N GLY A 485 20.15 18.54 -8.81
CA GLY A 485 19.68 18.04 -10.11
C GLY A 485 20.81 17.91 -11.13
N VAL A 486 21.66 18.94 -11.26
CA VAL A 486 22.84 18.90 -12.15
C VAL A 486 23.81 17.79 -11.75
N LEU A 487 23.99 17.58 -10.44
CA LEU A 487 24.87 16.57 -9.89
C LEU A 487 24.44 15.15 -10.28
N ILE A 488 23.14 14.82 -10.25
CA ILE A 488 22.68 13.48 -10.65
C ILE A 488 22.45 13.33 -12.17
N TRP A 489 22.50 14.42 -12.93
CA TRP A 489 22.17 14.40 -14.36
C TRP A 489 23.07 13.49 -15.21
N PRO A 490 24.42 13.44 -15.02
CA PRO A 490 25.26 12.52 -15.78
C PRO A 490 24.85 11.05 -15.66
N LEU A 491 24.36 10.64 -14.47
CA LEU A 491 23.87 9.29 -14.23
C LEU A 491 22.59 9.00 -15.00
N LEU A 492 21.61 9.89 -14.91
CA LEU A 492 20.34 9.76 -15.62
C LEU A 492 20.49 9.89 -17.14
N TRP A 493 21.48 10.67 -17.60
CA TRP A 493 21.83 10.79 -19.01
C TRP A 493 22.20 9.43 -19.62
N LEU A 494 22.86 8.53 -18.90
CA LEU A 494 23.16 7.19 -19.41
C LEU A 494 21.90 6.45 -19.88
N ALA A 495 20.79 6.62 -19.16
CA ALA A 495 19.51 6.00 -19.46
C ALA A 495 18.61 6.81 -20.39
N LEU A 496 18.71 8.15 -20.36
CA LEU A 496 17.73 9.06 -20.94
C LEU A 496 18.31 9.99 -22.02
N HIS A 497 19.57 9.85 -22.43
CA HIS A 497 20.21 10.67 -23.47
C HIS A 497 19.51 10.64 -24.84
N HIS A 498 18.63 9.66 -25.07
CA HIS A 498 17.84 9.54 -26.29
C HIS A 498 16.59 10.43 -26.31
N LEU A 499 16.16 10.93 -25.15
CA LEU A 499 15.08 11.91 -25.03
C LEU A 499 15.57 13.30 -25.48
N PRO A 500 14.67 14.22 -25.86
CA PRO A 500 15.06 15.55 -26.37
C PRO A 500 15.83 16.40 -25.35
N ASP A 501 15.43 16.34 -24.08
CA ASP A 501 16.02 17.05 -22.95
C ASP A 501 17.25 16.33 -22.36
N ARG A 502 17.62 15.17 -22.93
CA ARG A 502 18.74 14.33 -22.48
C ARG A 502 18.63 13.87 -21.01
N GLY A 503 17.40 13.76 -20.49
CA GLY A 503 17.13 13.39 -19.11
C GLY A 503 17.29 14.52 -18.08
N TYR A 504 17.44 15.76 -18.53
CA TYR A 504 17.62 16.91 -17.64
C TYR A 504 16.43 17.16 -16.73
N THR A 505 15.20 17.08 -17.25
CA THR A 505 14.00 17.31 -16.43
C THR A 505 13.88 16.28 -15.31
N VAL A 506 14.14 15.01 -15.64
CA VAL A 506 14.14 13.92 -14.65
C VAL A 506 15.18 14.19 -13.57
N ALA A 507 16.36 14.70 -13.95
CA ALA A 507 17.40 15.07 -13.02
C ALA A 507 17.01 16.26 -12.12
N ARG A 508 16.38 17.31 -12.68
CA ARG A 508 15.90 18.47 -11.90
C ARG A 508 14.82 18.12 -10.89
N VAL A 509 13.94 17.17 -11.21
CA VAL A 509 12.89 16.70 -10.29
C VAL A 509 13.47 15.76 -9.22
N LEU A 510 14.28 14.77 -9.63
CA LEU A 510 14.78 13.75 -8.71
C LEU A 510 16.03 14.16 -7.93
N GLY A 511 16.67 15.27 -8.27
CA GLY A 511 17.92 15.75 -7.66
C GLY A 511 17.93 15.65 -6.13
N PRO A 512 16.99 16.33 -5.44
CA PRO A 512 16.92 16.30 -3.97
C PRO A 512 16.77 14.90 -3.39
N ALA A 513 15.90 14.05 -3.95
CA ALA A 513 15.74 12.68 -3.48
C ALA A 513 16.99 11.82 -3.78
N GLY A 514 17.53 11.92 -5.00
CA GLY A 514 18.64 11.11 -5.48
C GLY A 514 19.92 11.27 -4.67
N VAL A 515 20.22 12.47 -4.19
CA VAL A 515 21.42 12.72 -3.36
C VAL A 515 21.23 12.32 -1.89
N VAL A 516 19.99 12.30 -1.40
CA VAL A 516 19.67 11.99 0.01
C VAL A 516 19.46 10.50 0.25
N ILE A 517 19.03 9.74 -0.76
CA ILE A 517 18.79 8.28 -0.66
C ILE A 517 19.96 7.53 0.01
N PRO A 518 21.25 7.74 -0.34
CA PRO A 518 22.35 7.06 0.33
C PRO A 518 22.43 7.38 1.83
N ALA A 519 22.24 8.64 2.22
CA ALA A 519 22.27 9.05 3.62
C ALA A 519 21.08 8.47 4.40
N TRP A 520 19.89 8.46 3.78
CA TRP A 520 18.71 7.80 4.32
C TRP A 520 18.95 6.30 4.52
N TRP A 521 19.53 5.60 3.53
CA TRP A 521 19.85 4.17 3.63
C TRP A 521 20.79 3.85 4.79
N LEU A 522 21.90 4.60 4.93
CA LEU A 522 22.85 4.40 6.02
C LEU A 522 22.19 4.63 7.39
N SER A 523 21.24 5.57 7.47
CA SER A 523 20.53 5.89 8.70
C SER A 523 19.45 4.87 9.05
N SER A 524 18.69 4.39 8.06
CA SER A 524 17.69 3.32 8.23
C SER A 524 18.32 1.97 8.59
N LEU A 525 19.57 1.73 8.22
CA LEU A 525 20.33 0.54 8.61
C LEU A 525 21.05 0.69 9.96
N GLY A 526 20.97 1.85 10.62
CA GLY A 526 21.70 2.13 11.86
C GLY A 526 23.22 2.27 11.70
N VAL A 527 23.72 2.41 10.46
CA VAL A 527 25.16 2.52 10.15
C VAL A 527 25.70 3.94 10.42
N ALA A 528 24.89 4.97 10.11
CA ALA A 528 25.24 6.37 10.33
C ALA A 528 24.05 7.12 10.93
N ARG A 529 24.29 8.30 11.50
CA ARG A 529 23.23 9.21 11.93
C ARG A 529 22.77 10.05 10.75
N PHE A 530 21.48 10.38 10.68
CA PHE A 530 20.95 11.28 9.67
C PHE A 530 21.25 12.74 10.03
N ASP A 531 22.49 13.15 9.85
CA ASP A 531 22.99 14.51 10.11
C ASP A 531 23.66 15.12 8.86
N VAL A 532 24.17 16.35 8.99
CA VAL A 532 24.82 17.05 7.89
C VAL A 532 26.01 16.25 7.30
N PRO A 533 26.94 15.69 8.10
CA PRO A 533 27.98 14.80 7.60
C PRO A 533 27.46 13.63 6.74
N ALA A 534 26.41 12.93 7.17
CA ALA A 534 25.84 11.83 6.39
C ALA A 534 25.21 12.31 5.08
N ILE A 535 24.50 13.44 5.09
CA ILE A 535 23.90 14.04 3.88
C ILE A 535 25.00 14.49 2.90
N VAL A 536 26.07 15.09 3.40
CA VAL A 536 27.25 15.50 2.61
C VAL A 536 27.97 14.28 2.04
N LEU A 537 28.13 13.20 2.81
CA LEU A 537 28.69 11.94 2.32
C LEU A 537 27.84 11.36 1.18
N GLY A 538 26.51 11.29 1.36
CA GLY A 538 25.58 10.82 0.33
C GLY A 538 25.67 11.65 -0.96
N THR A 539 25.71 12.98 -0.81
CA THR A 539 25.88 13.92 -1.93
C THR A 539 27.25 13.74 -2.61
N SER A 540 28.32 13.54 -1.83
CA SER A 540 29.68 13.32 -2.34
C SER A 540 29.79 12.00 -3.10
N LEU A 541 29.14 10.93 -2.63
CA LEU A 541 29.08 9.65 -3.34
C LEU A 541 28.38 9.83 -4.69
N ALA A 542 27.23 10.51 -4.73
CA ALA A 542 26.55 10.81 -5.98
C ALA A 542 27.41 11.67 -6.92
N ALA A 543 28.14 12.66 -6.38
CA ALA A 543 29.06 13.49 -7.15
C ALA A 543 30.21 12.67 -7.76
N VAL A 544 30.86 11.81 -6.98
CA VAL A 544 31.95 10.94 -7.44
C VAL A 544 31.48 10.05 -8.58
N VAL A 545 30.31 9.41 -8.44
CA VAL A 545 29.78 8.55 -9.50
C VAL A 545 29.47 9.36 -10.78
N SER A 546 28.91 10.56 -10.66
CA SER A 546 28.69 11.44 -11.79
C SER A 546 29.99 11.93 -12.45
N VAL A 547 31.03 12.24 -11.66
CA VAL A 547 32.35 12.60 -12.17
C VAL A 547 32.99 11.43 -12.91
N ILE A 548 32.87 10.19 -12.41
CA ILE A 548 33.32 8.98 -13.10
C ILE A 548 32.63 8.86 -14.47
N VAL A 549 31.32 9.07 -14.53
CA VAL A 549 30.59 9.06 -15.80
C VAL A 549 31.11 10.14 -16.75
N LEU A 550 31.32 11.36 -16.26
CA LEU A 550 31.86 12.46 -17.06
C LEU A 550 33.31 12.23 -17.50
N TRP A 551 34.13 11.57 -16.69
CA TRP A 551 35.51 11.21 -17.05
C TRP A 551 35.54 10.29 -18.26
N PHE A 552 34.69 9.25 -18.27
CA PHE A 552 34.66 8.27 -19.35
C PHE A 552 33.77 8.65 -20.55
N ARG A 553 32.73 9.48 -20.34
CA ARG A 553 31.72 9.81 -21.36
C ARG A 553 31.55 11.31 -21.61
N GLY A 554 32.38 12.15 -21.00
CA GLY A 554 32.30 13.61 -21.02
C GLY A 554 32.15 14.23 -22.42
N PRO A 555 32.99 13.89 -23.40
CA PRO A 555 32.85 14.46 -24.75
C PRO A 555 31.48 14.20 -25.39
N LYS A 556 30.92 12.99 -25.18
CA LYS A 556 29.58 12.63 -25.68
C LYS A 556 28.48 13.35 -24.91
N PHE A 557 28.65 13.51 -23.59
CA PHE A 557 27.73 14.23 -22.73
C PHE A 557 27.63 15.71 -23.12
N TRP A 558 28.76 16.42 -23.18
CA TRP A 558 28.79 17.85 -23.52
C TRP A 558 28.29 18.13 -24.94
N HIS A 559 28.64 17.30 -25.91
CA HIS A 559 28.10 17.40 -27.27
C HIS A 559 26.57 17.17 -27.29
N SER A 560 26.08 16.23 -26.50
CA SER A 560 24.64 15.98 -26.37
C SER A 560 23.91 17.21 -25.79
N ILE A 561 24.51 17.90 -24.83
CA ILE A 561 23.96 19.14 -24.23
C ILE A 561 23.95 20.29 -25.22
N SER A 562 25.06 20.52 -25.93
CA SER A 562 25.18 21.64 -26.88
C SER A 562 24.10 21.61 -27.96
N THR A 563 23.61 20.41 -28.33
CA THR A 563 22.50 20.25 -29.29
C THR A 563 21.11 20.53 -28.72
N SER A 564 20.95 20.53 -27.39
CA SER A 564 19.65 20.67 -26.70
C SER A 564 19.53 21.96 -25.89
N VAL A 565 20.53 22.86 -25.90
CA VAL A 565 20.58 24.07 -25.03
C VAL A 565 19.29 24.90 -25.07
N ARG A 566 18.70 25.13 -26.26
CA ARG A 566 17.47 25.93 -26.38
C ARG A 566 16.29 25.33 -25.58
N LEU A 567 16.18 24.01 -25.57
CA LEU A 567 15.17 23.31 -24.78
C LEU A 567 15.51 23.37 -23.29
N LEU A 568 16.77 23.15 -22.91
CA LEU A 568 17.19 23.23 -21.51
C LEU A 568 16.90 24.61 -20.91
N VAL A 569 17.18 25.68 -21.66
CA VAL A 569 16.84 27.06 -21.26
C VAL A 569 15.33 27.26 -21.15
N ALA A 570 14.53 26.69 -22.07
CA ALA A 570 13.08 26.77 -21.98
C ALA A 570 12.51 26.02 -20.76
N ILE A 571 13.07 24.85 -20.43
CA ILE A 571 12.72 24.09 -19.21
C ILE A 571 13.06 24.90 -17.96
N GLU A 572 14.25 25.49 -17.89
CA GLU A 572 14.65 26.30 -16.73
C GLU A 572 13.84 27.58 -16.61
N PHE A 573 13.53 28.25 -17.72
CA PHE A 573 12.64 29.41 -17.70
C PHE A 573 11.26 29.03 -17.15
N LEU A 574 10.70 27.90 -17.59
CA LEU A 574 9.44 27.38 -17.06
C LEU A 574 9.54 27.03 -15.58
N ALA A 575 10.64 26.41 -15.14
CA ALA A 575 10.88 26.09 -13.72
C ALA A 575 10.89 27.36 -12.87
N VAL A 576 11.67 28.37 -13.28
CA VAL A 576 11.76 29.66 -12.56
C VAL A 576 10.41 30.37 -12.55
N ALA A 577 9.69 30.40 -13.67
CA ALA A 577 8.38 31.05 -13.76
C ALA A 577 7.33 30.35 -12.88
N ALA A 578 7.27 29.01 -12.90
CA ALA A 578 6.35 28.23 -12.08
C ALA A 578 6.70 28.34 -10.59
N PHE A 579 7.98 28.26 -10.24
CA PHE A 579 8.46 28.47 -8.87
C PHE A 579 8.06 29.87 -8.38
N GLY A 580 8.34 30.92 -9.16
CA GLY A 580 8.02 32.30 -8.82
C GLY A 580 6.51 32.55 -8.68
N LEU A 581 5.68 31.99 -9.57
CA LEU A 581 4.23 32.09 -9.48
C LEU A 581 3.72 31.52 -8.15
N MET A 582 4.11 30.28 -7.82
CA MET A 582 3.66 29.65 -6.58
C MET A 582 4.25 30.34 -5.35
N LEU A 583 5.51 30.79 -5.42
CA LEU A 583 6.16 31.55 -4.36
C LEU A 583 5.39 32.83 -4.01
N LEU A 584 4.91 33.58 -5.00
CA LEU A 584 4.12 34.80 -4.79
C LEU A 584 2.76 34.51 -4.14
N ILE A 585 2.11 33.41 -4.54
CA ILE A 585 0.86 32.95 -3.93
C ILE A 585 1.10 32.56 -2.46
N ARG A 586 2.12 31.73 -2.21
CA ARG A 586 2.47 31.31 -0.85
C ARG A 586 2.95 32.47 0.02
N ALA A 587 3.67 33.44 -0.53
CA ALA A 587 4.07 34.65 0.19
C ALA A 587 2.88 35.54 0.58
N SER A 588 1.76 35.41 -0.13
CA SER A 588 0.52 36.15 0.17
C SER A 588 -0.42 35.39 1.11
N ASN A 589 -0.24 34.08 1.28
CA ASN A 589 -0.97 33.23 2.24
C ASN A 589 -0.03 32.19 2.88
N PRO A 590 0.92 32.61 3.72
CA PRO A 590 1.95 31.71 4.26
C PRO A 590 1.45 30.80 5.38
N ASP A 591 0.34 31.19 6.04
CA ASP A 591 -0.21 30.59 7.25
C ASP A 591 -0.28 29.05 7.15
N LEU A 592 0.27 28.37 8.17
CA LEU A 592 0.30 26.91 8.30
C LEU A 592 -0.89 26.35 9.08
N TRP A 593 -1.87 27.19 9.40
CA TRP A 593 -3.15 26.74 9.95
C TRP A 593 -4.24 27.80 9.75
N HIS A 594 -5.50 27.36 9.84
CA HIS A 594 -6.68 28.22 9.89
C HIS A 594 -7.85 27.42 10.50
N PRO A 595 -8.67 27.99 11.40
CA PRO A 595 -9.70 27.25 12.15
C PRO A 595 -10.76 26.59 11.25
N VAL A 596 -11.21 27.28 10.20
CA VAL A 596 -12.24 26.77 9.27
C VAL A 596 -11.67 26.19 7.96
N PHE A 597 -10.54 26.73 7.46
CA PHE A 597 -10.03 26.49 6.10
C PHE A 597 -8.57 26.00 6.08
N GLY A 598 -8.08 25.48 7.21
CA GLY A 598 -6.65 25.21 7.45
C GLY A 598 -6.15 23.84 7.02
N GLY A 599 -7.03 22.84 6.91
CA GLY A 599 -6.67 21.51 6.43
C GLY A 599 -5.69 20.77 7.32
N GLU A 600 -4.83 19.98 6.68
CA GLU A 600 -3.89 19.07 7.35
C GLU A 600 -2.46 19.63 7.46
N LYS A 601 -2.26 20.93 7.19
CA LYS A 601 -0.93 21.57 7.30
C LYS A 601 -0.23 21.37 8.65
N PRO A 602 -0.91 21.42 9.82
CA PRO A 602 -0.23 21.13 11.09
C PRO A 602 0.34 19.72 11.14
N MET A 603 -0.33 18.74 10.51
CA MET A 603 0.13 17.36 10.42
C MET A 603 1.36 17.24 9.54
N ASP A 604 1.31 17.79 8.34
CA ASP A 604 2.45 17.79 7.44
C ASP A 604 3.66 18.55 8.04
N TYR A 605 3.41 19.61 8.80
CA TYR A 605 4.44 20.38 9.49
C TYR A 605 5.01 19.62 10.70
N ALA A 606 4.18 18.94 11.48
CA ALA A 606 4.60 18.05 12.58
C ALA A 606 5.52 16.93 12.05
N HIS A 607 5.10 16.26 10.98
CA HIS A 607 5.90 15.21 10.35
C HIS A 607 7.22 15.73 9.78
N LEU A 608 7.20 16.88 9.09
CA LEU A 608 8.42 17.52 8.60
C LEU A 608 9.38 17.84 9.77
N ASN A 609 8.88 18.43 10.84
CA ASN A 609 9.68 18.75 12.02
C ASN A 609 10.22 17.50 12.71
N ALA A 610 9.43 16.44 12.85
CA ALA A 610 9.88 15.15 13.39
C ALA A 610 11.02 14.55 12.55
N VAL A 611 10.93 14.59 11.22
CA VAL A 611 12.00 14.15 10.31
C VAL A 611 13.24 15.04 10.40
N ILE A 612 13.07 16.37 10.56
CA ILE A 612 14.20 17.29 10.77
C ILE A 612 14.91 16.98 12.09
N ARG A 613 14.21 16.61 13.16
CA ARG A 613 14.84 16.26 14.44
C ARG A 613 15.49 14.88 14.44
N SER A 614 14.91 13.94 13.68
CA SER A 614 15.30 12.53 13.74
C SER A 614 16.72 12.30 13.23
N VAL A 615 17.47 11.45 13.94
CA VAL A 615 18.82 11.00 13.59
C VAL A 615 18.85 9.56 13.05
N GLN A 616 17.73 8.86 13.08
CA GLN A 616 17.54 7.50 12.58
C GLN A 616 16.17 7.38 11.92
N PHE A 617 15.97 6.33 11.13
CA PHE A 617 14.71 6.06 10.43
C PHE A 617 14.18 4.65 10.76
N PRO A 618 12.84 4.46 10.90
CA PRO A 618 11.79 5.48 10.80
C PRO A 618 11.90 6.59 11.86
N PRO A 619 11.40 7.80 11.59
CA PRO A 619 11.45 8.89 12.55
C PRO A 619 10.46 8.60 13.70
N HIS A 620 10.62 9.27 14.84
CA HIS A 620 9.63 9.18 15.92
C HIS A 620 8.30 9.82 15.50
N ASP A 621 7.19 9.33 16.06
CA ASP A 621 5.88 9.94 15.86
C ASP A 621 5.75 11.21 16.73
N PRO A 622 5.47 12.38 16.15
CA PRO A 622 5.28 13.61 16.92
C PRO A 622 3.98 13.61 17.74
N TRP A 623 2.99 12.77 17.40
CA TRP A 623 1.65 12.78 17.99
C TRP A 623 1.23 11.47 18.64
N TYR A 624 2.16 10.54 18.81
CA TYR A 624 1.98 9.37 19.65
C TYR A 624 3.31 8.93 20.28
N ALA A 625 3.65 9.51 21.43
CA ALA A 625 4.95 9.30 22.08
C ALA A 625 5.25 7.81 22.34
N GLY A 626 6.49 7.40 22.13
CA GLY A 626 6.91 6.00 22.23
C GLY A 626 6.67 5.18 20.96
N SER A 627 6.24 5.78 19.85
CA SER A 627 6.10 5.10 18.56
C SER A 627 6.98 5.70 17.44
N LYS A 628 7.18 4.88 16.42
CA LYS A 628 7.73 5.22 15.11
C LYS A 628 6.61 5.78 14.25
N LEU A 629 6.89 6.85 13.51
CA LEU A 629 5.96 7.45 12.57
C LEU A 629 5.61 6.43 11.46
N ASN A 630 4.40 5.88 11.52
CA ASN A 630 3.91 4.90 10.56
C ASN A 630 3.21 5.59 9.39
N TYR A 631 3.93 6.46 8.68
CA TYR A 631 3.39 7.27 7.59
C TYR A 631 4.33 7.30 6.39
N TYR A 632 3.92 7.91 5.27
CA TYR A 632 4.72 8.06 4.05
C TYR A 632 5.84 9.12 4.19
N TYR A 633 6.60 9.03 5.27
CA TYR A 633 7.52 10.08 5.74
C TYR A 633 8.65 10.39 4.76
N PHE A 634 8.97 9.49 3.83
CA PHE A 634 10.04 9.72 2.86
C PHE A 634 9.77 10.96 1.98
N GLY A 635 8.50 11.35 1.79
CA GLY A 635 8.16 12.58 1.09
C GLY A 635 8.79 13.83 1.73
N HIS A 636 8.90 13.86 3.06
CA HIS A 636 9.48 14.97 3.81
C HIS A 636 11.01 14.91 3.90
N VAL A 637 11.63 13.74 3.67
CA VAL A 637 13.09 13.53 3.84
C VAL A 637 13.95 14.44 2.96
N PRO A 638 13.68 14.64 1.65
CA PRO A 638 14.43 15.58 0.83
C PRO A 638 14.33 17.03 1.33
N THR A 639 13.15 17.47 1.76
CA THR A 639 12.92 18.79 2.34
C THR A 639 13.67 18.95 3.66
N ALA A 640 13.62 17.95 4.54
CA ALA A 640 14.34 17.95 5.81
C ALA A 640 15.87 17.98 5.60
N ALA A 641 16.39 17.25 4.61
CA ALA A 641 17.82 17.28 4.30
C ALA A 641 18.29 18.67 3.84
N LEU A 642 17.48 19.37 3.04
CA LEU A 642 17.75 20.77 2.67
C LEU A 642 17.72 21.70 3.89
N VAL A 643 16.73 21.54 4.78
CA VAL A 643 16.67 22.31 6.03
C VAL A 643 17.92 22.08 6.88
N LYS A 644 18.31 20.81 7.10
CA LYS A 644 19.51 20.43 7.87
C LYS A 644 20.79 21.05 7.32
N THR A 645 20.94 21.06 6.00
CA THR A 645 22.19 21.49 5.34
C THR A 645 22.27 23.00 5.13
N LEU A 646 21.15 23.66 4.86
CA LEU A 646 21.11 25.07 4.48
C LEU A 646 20.83 26.02 5.66
N GLY A 647 20.27 25.53 6.78
CA GLY A 647 19.87 26.39 7.90
C GLY A 647 18.64 27.27 7.60
N VAL A 648 17.72 26.79 6.75
CA VAL A 648 16.44 27.46 6.46
C VAL A 648 15.44 27.11 7.55
N LEU A 649 14.73 28.11 8.10
CA LEU A 649 13.67 27.90 9.08
C LEU A 649 12.58 26.94 8.53
N PRO A 650 12.12 25.94 9.30
CA PRO A 650 11.10 24.99 8.83
C PRO A 650 9.83 25.67 8.32
N SER A 651 9.38 26.73 8.98
CA SER A 651 8.20 27.52 8.59
C SER A 651 8.32 28.18 7.21
N VAL A 652 9.54 28.57 6.83
CA VAL A 652 9.87 29.11 5.49
C VAL A 652 10.07 27.97 4.49
N ALA A 653 10.76 26.90 4.90
CA ALA A 653 11.03 25.74 4.07
C ALA A 653 9.76 25.04 3.59
N TYR A 654 8.71 24.99 4.42
CA TYR A 654 7.42 24.42 4.05
C TYR A 654 6.83 25.10 2.80
N ASN A 655 6.80 26.44 2.77
CA ASN A 655 6.30 27.22 1.64
C ASN A 655 7.23 27.14 0.41
N LEU A 656 8.55 27.05 0.61
CA LEU A 656 9.52 26.81 -0.46
C LEU A 656 9.38 25.41 -1.08
N ALA A 657 9.06 24.40 -0.27
CA ALA A 657 8.84 23.03 -0.71
C ALA A 657 7.62 22.92 -1.63
N ILE A 658 6.50 23.56 -1.28
CA ILE A 658 5.30 23.63 -2.13
C ILE A 658 5.63 24.30 -3.48
N SER A 659 6.35 25.42 -3.44
CA SER A 659 6.76 26.16 -4.64
C SER A 659 7.69 25.31 -5.53
N SER A 660 8.59 24.53 -4.92
CA SER A 660 9.48 23.60 -5.61
C SER A 660 8.71 22.43 -6.23
N ALA A 661 7.73 21.88 -5.51
CA ALA A 661 6.88 20.80 -6.00
C ALA A 661 6.04 21.23 -7.21
N PHE A 662 5.47 22.45 -7.18
CA PHE A 662 4.72 23.01 -8.32
C PHE A 662 5.63 23.21 -9.54
N SER A 663 6.83 23.78 -9.33
CA SER A 663 7.84 23.94 -10.38
C SER A 663 8.25 22.59 -10.98
N ALA A 664 8.54 21.59 -10.14
CA ALA A 664 8.90 20.24 -10.55
C ALA A 664 7.77 19.56 -11.34
N ALA A 665 6.51 19.73 -10.92
CA ALA A 665 5.34 19.22 -11.63
C ALA A 665 5.19 19.88 -13.01
N ALA A 666 5.36 21.20 -13.11
CA ALA A 666 5.25 21.93 -14.37
C ALA A 666 6.27 21.46 -15.40
N ILE A 667 7.54 21.34 -15.02
CA ILE A 667 8.57 20.85 -15.95
C ILE A 667 8.40 19.36 -16.29
N ALA A 668 7.94 18.52 -15.35
CA ALA A 668 7.70 17.10 -15.60
C ALA A 668 6.56 16.88 -16.60
N VAL A 669 5.43 17.57 -16.43
CA VAL A 669 4.29 17.53 -17.36
C VAL A 669 4.68 18.09 -18.73
N PHE A 670 5.39 19.23 -18.76
CA PHE A 670 5.91 19.81 -19.99
C PHE A 670 6.81 18.83 -20.74
N ALA A 671 7.76 18.19 -20.05
CA ALA A 671 8.70 17.25 -20.66
C ALA A 671 8.02 15.96 -21.13
N ALA A 672 7.03 15.43 -20.39
CA ALA A 672 6.26 14.25 -20.79
C ALA A 672 5.55 14.51 -22.12
N ALA A 673 4.90 15.66 -22.23
CA ALA A 673 4.16 16.05 -23.42
C ALA A 673 5.09 16.39 -24.61
N LEU A 674 6.15 17.16 -24.36
CA LEU A 674 7.14 17.54 -25.37
C LEU A 674 7.90 16.33 -25.93
N SER A 675 8.38 15.43 -25.07
CA SER A 675 9.25 14.32 -25.45
C SER A 675 8.61 13.41 -26.49
N PHE A 676 7.32 13.19 -26.32
CA PHE A 676 6.53 12.37 -27.22
C PHE A 676 6.41 12.98 -28.62
N TRP A 677 6.17 14.30 -28.71
CA TRP A 677 6.01 15.03 -29.96
C TRP A 677 7.30 15.13 -30.77
N ILE A 678 8.42 15.41 -30.09
CA ILE A 678 9.73 15.46 -30.75
C ILE A 678 10.12 14.06 -31.25
N HIS A 679 9.85 13.02 -30.46
CA HIS A 679 10.12 11.65 -30.90
C HIS A 679 9.31 11.28 -32.15
N ALA A 680 8.08 11.77 -32.24
CA ALA A 680 7.24 11.63 -33.42
C ALA A 680 7.66 12.51 -34.63
N LYS A 681 8.88 13.06 -34.60
CA LYS A 681 9.49 13.88 -35.66
C LYS A 681 8.70 15.14 -35.99
N ARG A 682 8.03 15.74 -35.00
CA ARG A 682 7.29 17.01 -35.16
C ARG A 682 8.19 18.22 -34.88
N PRO A 683 7.89 19.40 -35.45
CA PRO A 683 8.66 20.60 -35.21
C PRO A 683 8.68 20.99 -33.72
N TRP A 684 9.81 21.53 -33.27
CA TRP A 684 10.00 22.04 -31.90
C TRP A 684 8.86 22.97 -31.44
N ARG A 685 8.39 23.87 -32.31
CA ARG A 685 7.34 24.85 -31.96
C ARG A 685 6.01 24.19 -31.63
N GLU A 686 5.61 23.16 -32.39
CA GLU A 686 4.40 22.38 -32.09
C GLU A 686 4.58 21.61 -30.77
N ALA A 687 5.73 20.97 -30.57
CA ALA A 687 6.00 20.22 -29.35
C ALA A 687 5.98 21.12 -28.10
N ALA A 688 6.60 22.30 -28.17
CA ALA A 688 6.63 23.26 -27.07
C ALA A 688 5.22 23.78 -26.74
N LEU A 689 4.41 24.08 -27.76
CA LEU A 689 3.00 24.46 -27.56
C LEU A 689 2.22 23.36 -26.85
N VAL A 690 2.37 22.10 -27.28
CA VAL A 690 1.72 20.96 -26.61
C VAL A 690 2.18 20.81 -25.16
N GLY A 691 3.47 21.03 -24.90
CA GLY A 691 4.01 21.06 -23.54
C GLY A 691 3.36 22.12 -22.66
N VAL A 692 3.24 23.35 -23.16
CA VAL A 692 2.59 24.46 -22.43
C VAL A 692 1.10 24.19 -22.22
N VAL A 693 0.40 23.68 -23.23
CA VAL A 693 -1.02 23.29 -23.11
C VAL A 693 -1.20 22.17 -22.09
N ALA A 694 -0.30 21.19 -22.05
CA ALA A 694 -0.34 20.12 -21.04
C ALA A 694 -0.20 20.69 -19.62
N VAL A 695 0.72 21.62 -19.40
CA VAL A 695 0.85 22.34 -18.11
C VAL A 695 -0.45 23.07 -17.78
N GLY A 696 -1.07 23.78 -18.73
CA GLY A 696 -2.35 24.46 -18.54
C GLY A 696 -3.50 23.51 -18.18
N LEU A 697 -3.68 22.42 -18.93
CA LEU A 697 -4.77 21.46 -18.72
C LEU A 697 -4.60 20.62 -17.45
N VAL A 698 -3.37 20.33 -17.05
CA VAL A 698 -3.10 19.49 -15.87
C VAL A 698 -3.04 20.35 -14.61
N LEU A 699 -2.24 21.43 -14.61
CA LEU A 699 -1.93 22.18 -13.39
C LEU A 699 -2.79 23.42 -13.16
N LEU A 700 -3.29 24.08 -14.21
CA LEU A 700 -3.97 25.37 -14.07
C LEU A 700 -5.50 25.26 -14.24
N ALA A 701 -5.97 24.32 -15.06
CA ALA A 701 -7.39 24.15 -15.32
C ALA A 701 -8.15 23.70 -14.05
N GLY A 702 -9.27 24.36 -13.77
CA GLY A 702 -10.30 23.86 -12.87
C GLY A 702 -11.39 23.07 -13.58
N ASN A 703 -12.28 22.46 -12.81
CA ASN A 703 -13.42 21.73 -13.37
C ASN A 703 -14.61 22.66 -13.69
N LEU A 704 -15.67 22.10 -14.26
CA LEU A 704 -16.79 22.85 -14.80
C LEU A 704 -17.84 23.28 -13.75
N GLN A 705 -17.69 22.85 -12.48
CA GLN A 705 -18.60 23.23 -11.39
C GLN A 705 -18.61 24.75 -11.17
N ILE A 706 -17.49 25.41 -11.48
CA ILE A 706 -17.36 26.86 -11.43
C ILE A 706 -18.44 27.58 -12.24
N LEU A 707 -18.84 27.04 -13.40
CA LEU A 707 -19.89 27.64 -14.22
C LEU A 707 -21.24 27.65 -13.51
N LEU A 708 -21.59 26.53 -12.86
CA LEU A 708 -22.83 26.43 -12.11
C LEU A 708 -22.83 27.40 -10.93
N GLN A 709 -21.68 27.56 -10.27
CA GLN A 709 -21.56 28.51 -9.17
C GLN A 709 -21.71 29.95 -9.65
N VAL A 710 -20.99 30.35 -10.71
CA VAL A 710 -21.10 31.70 -11.29
C VAL A 710 -22.51 32.00 -11.76
N VAL A 711 -23.18 31.05 -12.43
CA VAL A 711 -24.58 31.20 -12.84
C VAL A 711 -25.50 31.34 -11.63
N SER A 712 -25.29 30.54 -10.57
CA SER A 712 -26.11 30.61 -9.36
C SER A 712 -25.94 31.92 -8.58
N LEU A 713 -24.72 32.46 -8.57
CA LEU A 713 -24.43 33.76 -7.96
C LEU A 713 -25.06 34.87 -8.79
N ALA A 714 -24.92 34.82 -10.11
CA ALA A 714 -25.52 35.79 -11.00
C ALA A 714 -27.06 35.81 -10.93
N GLN A 715 -27.69 34.63 -10.83
CA GLN A 715 -29.14 34.53 -10.64
C GLN A 715 -29.61 35.11 -9.31
N ARG A 716 -28.86 34.86 -8.22
CA ARG A 716 -29.14 35.43 -6.89
C ARG A 716 -29.05 36.95 -6.89
N GLU A 717 -28.01 37.51 -7.51
CA GLU A 717 -27.83 38.97 -7.61
C GLU A 717 -28.87 39.62 -8.54
N ALA A 718 -29.17 38.98 -9.68
CA ALA A 718 -30.10 39.51 -10.66
C ALA A 718 -31.58 39.35 -10.26
N GLY A 719 -31.89 38.50 -9.28
CA GLY A 719 -33.26 38.17 -8.87
C GLY A 719 -34.09 37.46 -9.95
N ILE A 720 -33.44 36.94 -11.00
CA ILE A 720 -34.07 36.26 -12.14
C ILE A 720 -33.45 34.87 -12.34
N SER A 721 -34.29 33.89 -12.66
CA SER A 721 -33.85 32.52 -12.96
C SER A 721 -33.46 32.37 -14.44
N GLY A 722 -32.50 31.49 -14.71
CA GLY A 722 -32.04 31.17 -16.07
C GLY A 722 -30.71 31.81 -16.47
N VAL A 723 -30.27 31.55 -17.71
CA VAL A 723 -28.96 31.97 -18.24
C VAL A 723 -28.92 33.47 -18.57
N ALA A 724 -30.09 34.10 -18.77
CA ALA A 724 -30.23 35.53 -19.02
C ALA A 724 -29.70 36.41 -17.87
N ALA A 725 -29.57 35.86 -16.65
CA ALA A 725 -28.92 36.55 -15.53
C ALA A 725 -27.46 36.94 -15.81
N MET A 726 -26.78 36.24 -16.72
CA MET A 726 -25.40 36.55 -17.13
C MET A 726 -25.30 37.72 -18.13
N GLU A 727 -26.42 38.23 -18.66
CA GLU A 727 -26.43 39.36 -19.61
C GLU A 727 -26.38 40.73 -18.91
N ILE A 728 -26.47 40.78 -17.58
CA ILE A 728 -26.44 42.01 -16.79
C ILE A 728 -24.98 42.38 -16.46
N PRO A 729 -24.40 43.44 -17.06
CA PRO A 729 -22.97 43.73 -16.95
C PRO A 729 -22.48 44.02 -15.52
N GLY A 730 -23.37 44.48 -14.64
CA GLY A 730 -23.06 44.83 -13.25
C GLY A 730 -22.85 43.63 -12.31
N VAL A 731 -23.40 42.46 -12.67
CA VAL A 731 -23.39 41.23 -11.84
C VAL A 731 -22.08 40.44 -11.99
N VAL A 732 -21.42 40.52 -13.15
CA VAL A 732 -20.15 39.82 -13.43
C VAL A 732 -18.92 40.67 -13.07
N LEU A 733 -19.05 42.00 -13.08
CA LEU A 733 -17.96 42.96 -12.85
C LEU A 733 -18.02 43.65 -11.47
N GLY A 734 -19.11 43.49 -10.72
CA GLY A 734 -19.20 43.91 -9.33
C GLY A 734 -18.34 42.99 -8.45
N GLY A 735 -17.44 43.56 -7.64
CA GLY A 735 -16.50 42.78 -6.81
C GLY A 735 -17.11 41.82 -5.79
N ARG A 736 -18.45 41.71 -5.69
CA ARG A 736 -19.18 40.75 -4.84
C ARG A 736 -19.04 39.31 -5.31
N LEU A 737 -18.92 39.06 -6.61
CA LEU A 737 -18.79 37.69 -7.14
C LEU A 737 -17.49 36.99 -6.68
N ALA A 738 -16.46 37.76 -6.32
CA ALA A 738 -15.23 37.23 -5.72
C ALA A 738 -15.31 37.06 -4.19
N GLN A 739 -16.24 37.76 -3.51
CA GLN A 739 -16.44 37.67 -2.06
C GLN A 739 -17.31 36.46 -1.68
N ASP A 740 -18.35 36.16 -2.47
CA ASP A 740 -19.27 35.04 -2.23
C ASP A 740 -18.83 33.73 -2.94
N PHE A 741 -17.62 33.73 -3.51
CA PHE A 741 -17.06 32.59 -4.23
C PHE A 741 -16.68 31.44 -3.28
N ASP A 742 -17.33 30.29 -3.42
CA ASP A 742 -16.96 29.09 -2.65
C ASP A 742 -15.86 28.31 -3.39
N PHE A 743 -14.62 28.48 -2.92
CA PHE A 743 -13.45 27.81 -3.48
C PHE A 743 -13.45 26.28 -3.26
N TRP A 744 -14.24 25.75 -2.32
CA TRP A 744 -14.34 24.33 -2.00
C TRP A 744 -15.36 23.59 -2.86
N ALA A 745 -16.48 24.22 -3.23
CA ALA A 745 -17.56 23.57 -3.96
C ALA A 745 -17.07 22.79 -5.21
N PRO A 746 -16.12 23.28 -6.02
CA PRO A 746 -15.54 22.50 -7.12
C PRO A 746 -14.85 21.20 -6.70
N THR A 747 -14.47 21.01 -5.44
CA THR A 747 -13.87 19.76 -4.93
C THR A 747 -14.87 18.86 -4.19
N ARG A 748 -16.16 19.22 -4.19
CA ARG A 748 -17.26 18.52 -3.51
C ARG A 748 -18.44 18.23 -4.46
N VAL A 749 -18.16 18.05 -5.75
CA VAL A 749 -19.18 17.78 -6.79
C VAL A 749 -19.97 16.50 -6.52
N ILE A 750 -19.28 15.43 -6.13
CA ILE A 750 -19.89 14.17 -5.70
C ILE A 750 -20.05 14.20 -4.18
N ALA A 751 -21.29 14.13 -3.70
CA ALA A 751 -21.61 14.14 -2.28
C ALA A 751 -20.88 13.02 -1.50
N GLY A 752 -20.42 13.33 -0.28
CA GLY A 752 -19.70 12.39 0.58
C GLY A 752 -18.28 12.03 0.10
N THR A 753 -17.76 12.70 -0.93
CA THR A 753 -16.42 12.42 -1.48
C THR A 753 -15.60 13.69 -1.72
N VAL A 754 -14.31 13.50 -2.00
CA VAL A 754 -13.36 14.55 -2.36
C VAL A 754 -12.94 14.37 -3.82
N ASN A 755 -13.11 15.41 -4.64
CA ASN A 755 -12.75 15.41 -6.07
C ASN A 755 -11.78 16.56 -6.39
N GLU A 756 -10.62 16.55 -5.72
CA GLU A 756 -9.56 17.52 -5.95
C GLU A 756 -8.91 17.40 -7.34
N PHE A 757 -8.35 18.53 -7.76
CA PHE A 757 -7.55 18.68 -8.98
C PHE A 757 -6.34 19.57 -8.67
N PRO A 758 -5.28 19.54 -9.49
CA PRO A 758 -3.95 20.02 -9.09
C PRO A 758 -3.90 21.49 -8.67
N TRP A 759 -4.59 22.40 -9.37
CA TRP A 759 -4.62 23.80 -8.96
C TRP A 759 -5.14 23.98 -7.53
N PHE A 760 -6.24 23.29 -7.18
CA PHE A 760 -6.76 23.29 -5.82
C PHE A 760 -5.71 22.75 -4.84
N THR A 761 -5.14 21.58 -5.11
CA THR A 761 -4.14 20.94 -4.24
C THR A 761 -2.95 21.86 -3.92
N PHE A 762 -2.40 22.54 -4.93
CA PHE A 762 -1.28 23.47 -4.74
C PHE A 762 -1.71 24.80 -4.09
N LEU A 763 -2.91 25.30 -4.41
CA LEU A 763 -3.46 26.52 -3.81
C LEU A 763 -3.81 26.32 -2.32
N TYR A 764 -4.34 25.13 -1.99
CA TYR A 764 -4.67 24.73 -0.63
C TYR A 764 -3.41 24.70 0.24
N GLY A 765 -2.35 24.07 -0.27
CA GLY A 765 -0.99 24.18 0.25
C GLY A 765 -0.68 23.21 1.39
N ASP A 766 -1.30 22.02 1.38
CA ASP A 766 -0.95 20.92 2.27
C ASP A 766 0.26 20.20 1.67
N LEU A 767 1.36 20.08 2.42
CA LEU A 767 2.58 19.39 1.97
C LEU A 767 2.39 17.87 2.10
N HIS A 768 1.24 17.41 1.63
CA HIS A 768 0.72 16.06 1.81
C HIS A 768 1.36 15.11 0.78
N PRO A 769 1.43 13.79 1.08
CA PRO A 769 1.86 12.72 0.17
C PRO A 769 1.56 12.90 -1.33
N HIS A 770 0.31 13.21 -1.68
CA HIS A 770 -0.12 13.31 -3.08
C HIS A 770 0.43 14.56 -3.78
N LEU A 771 0.59 15.69 -3.07
CA LEU A 771 1.23 16.90 -3.59
C LEU A 771 2.74 16.67 -3.79
N MET A 772 3.41 16.12 -2.77
CA MET A 772 4.86 15.85 -2.83
C MET A 772 5.22 14.87 -3.95
N ASN A 773 4.36 13.86 -4.19
CA ASN A 773 4.60 12.86 -5.22
C ASN A 773 4.19 13.32 -6.64
N TYR A 774 3.47 14.43 -6.78
CA TYR A 774 2.80 14.79 -8.03
C TYR A 774 3.78 14.90 -9.22
N ALA A 775 4.95 15.52 -9.03
CA ALA A 775 5.96 15.65 -10.08
C ALA A 775 6.52 14.28 -10.55
N ASN A 776 6.61 13.30 -9.64
CA ASN A 776 7.12 11.98 -9.96
C ASN A 776 6.20 11.26 -10.96
N THR A 777 4.89 11.52 -10.94
CA THR A 777 3.94 10.95 -11.91
C THR A 777 4.28 11.35 -13.35
N GLY A 778 4.63 12.63 -13.56
CA GLY A 778 5.11 13.15 -14.85
C GLY A 778 6.44 12.53 -15.26
N VAL A 779 7.35 12.31 -14.32
CA VAL A 779 8.63 11.62 -14.58
C VAL A 779 8.42 10.17 -15.03
N VAL A 780 7.46 9.44 -14.44
CA VAL A 780 7.11 8.09 -14.93
C VAL A 780 6.63 8.16 -16.38
N LEU A 781 5.78 9.11 -16.73
CA LEU A 781 5.31 9.29 -18.11
C LEU A 781 6.48 9.60 -19.08
N VAL A 782 7.42 10.47 -18.69
CA VAL A 782 8.66 10.71 -19.45
C VAL A 782 9.45 9.40 -19.67
N GLY A 783 9.57 8.60 -18.61
CA GLY A 783 10.21 7.28 -18.67
C GLY A 783 9.54 6.32 -19.64
N VAL A 784 8.21 6.23 -19.61
CA VAL A 784 7.43 5.40 -20.54
C VAL A 784 7.59 5.86 -21.99
N VAL A 785 7.57 7.18 -22.23
CA VAL A 785 7.90 7.73 -23.56
C VAL A 785 9.32 7.33 -23.98
N GLY A 786 10.28 7.33 -23.05
CA GLY A 786 11.64 6.85 -23.27
C GLY A 786 11.71 5.37 -23.67
N LEU A 787 10.91 4.50 -23.06
CA LEU A 787 10.81 3.08 -23.40
C LEU A 787 10.23 2.88 -24.80
N VAL A 788 9.12 3.56 -25.12
CA VAL A 788 8.50 3.51 -26.45
C VAL A 788 9.46 4.04 -27.52
N ALA A 789 10.17 5.13 -27.23
CA ALA A 789 11.17 5.70 -28.13
C ALA A 789 12.33 4.74 -28.43
N LEU A 790 12.74 3.95 -27.43
CA LEU A 790 13.75 2.90 -27.61
C LEU A 790 13.25 1.76 -28.51
N GLY A 791 11.99 1.36 -28.35
CA GLY A 791 11.33 0.37 -29.22
C GLY A 791 11.25 0.83 -30.69
N GLU A 792 10.85 2.08 -30.94
CA GLU A 792 10.80 2.66 -32.28
C GLU A 792 12.19 2.78 -32.92
N ARG A 793 13.22 3.14 -32.14
CA ARG A 793 14.60 3.13 -32.63
C ARG A 793 15.03 1.74 -33.06
N SER A 794 14.72 0.71 -32.26
CA SER A 794 15.02 -0.66 -32.67
C SER A 794 14.27 -1.04 -33.95
N ARG A 795 13.00 -0.65 -34.07
CA ARG A 795 12.21 -0.84 -35.30
C ARG A 795 12.88 -0.20 -36.52
N SER A 796 13.47 0.99 -36.36
CA SER A 796 14.18 1.71 -37.43
C SER A 796 15.53 1.10 -37.84
N GLY A 797 15.98 0.02 -37.19
CA GLY A 797 17.19 -0.72 -37.56
C GLY A 797 18.34 -0.62 -36.55
N TRP A 798 18.16 0.09 -35.43
CA TRP A 798 19.17 0.15 -34.38
C TRP A 798 19.22 -1.15 -33.56
N LEU A 799 20.42 -1.67 -33.33
CA LEU A 799 20.65 -2.81 -32.44
C LEU A 799 20.48 -2.38 -30.99
N VAL A 800 19.35 -2.76 -30.38
CA VAL A 800 19.07 -2.54 -28.96
C VAL A 800 19.27 -3.85 -28.22
N GLY A 801 20.27 -3.88 -27.34
CA GLY A 801 20.58 -5.05 -26.51
C GLY A 801 19.72 -5.12 -25.24
N ARG A 802 19.75 -6.26 -24.54
CA ARG A 802 19.06 -6.46 -23.25
C ARG A 802 19.49 -5.43 -22.21
N THR A 803 20.77 -5.09 -22.16
CA THR A 803 21.33 -4.09 -21.25
C THR A 803 20.70 -2.70 -21.46
N SER A 804 20.39 -2.32 -22.70
CA SER A 804 19.75 -1.04 -23.00
C SER A 804 18.33 -0.95 -22.43
N TRP A 805 17.57 -2.05 -22.49
CA TRP A 805 16.24 -2.12 -21.88
C TRP A 805 16.29 -2.02 -20.36
N ILE A 806 17.24 -2.71 -19.72
CA ILE A 806 17.45 -2.65 -18.27
C ILE A 806 17.82 -1.23 -17.84
N ILE A 807 18.78 -0.60 -18.53
CA ILE A 807 19.22 0.76 -18.25
C ILE A 807 18.06 1.76 -18.42
N ALA A 808 17.23 1.61 -19.46
CA ALA A 808 16.09 2.50 -19.68
C ALA A 808 14.97 2.30 -18.63
N LEU A 809 14.79 1.08 -18.13
CA LEU A 809 13.77 0.76 -17.13
C LEU A 809 14.18 1.16 -15.70
N ALA A 810 15.48 1.15 -15.38
CA ALA A 810 16.02 1.46 -14.07
C ALA A 810 15.55 2.80 -13.46
N PRO A 811 15.61 3.97 -14.16
CA PRO A 811 15.13 5.23 -13.59
C PRO A 811 13.62 5.22 -13.34
N VAL A 812 12.83 4.54 -14.18
CA VAL A 812 11.38 4.42 -13.98
C VAL A 812 11.07 3.58 -12.75
N VAL A 813 11.80 2.47 -12.56
CA VAL A 813 11.68 1.61 -11.38
C VAL A 813 12.06 2.36 -10.10
N LEU A 814 13.11 3.19 -10.14
CA LEU A 814 13.49 4.06 -9.01
C LEU A 814 12.37 5.04 -8.65
N VAL A 815 11.76 5.68 -9.65
CA VAL A 815 10.67 6.65 -9.43
C VAL A 815 9.41 5.95 -8.89
N LEU A 816 9.09 4.75 -9.39
CA LEU A 816 8.01 3.93 -8.85
C LEU A 816 8.32 3.44 -7.43
N ALA A 817 9.59 3.23 -7.09
CA ALA A 817 10.01 2.94 -5.72
C ALA A 817 9.76 4.14 -4.80
N ILE A 818 10.07 5.36 -5.27
CA ILE A 818 9.75 6.60 -4.56
C ILE A 818 8.24 6.73 -4.36
N HIS A 819 7.41 6.47 -5.39
CA HIS A 819 5.94 6.49 -5.24
C HIS A 819 5.47 5.63 -4.06
N ARG A 820 6.03 4.43 -3.88
CA ARG A 820 5.60 3.52 -2.81
C ARG A 820 5.85 4.04 -1.39
N VAL A 821 6.80 4.94 -1.22
CA VAL A 821 7.19 5.49 0.08
C VAL A 821 6.78 6.95 0.28
N THR A 822 6.34 7.64 -0.78
CA THR A 822 5.79 9.01 -0.73
C THR A 822 4.27 9.05 -0.89
N ASN A 823 3.68 8.29 -1.82
CA ASN A 823 2.23 8.15 -2.02
C ASN A 823 1.91 6.79 -2.69
N PRO A 824 1.68 5.71 -1.92
CA PRO A 824 1.53 4.37 -2.47
C PRO A 824 0.30 4.19 -3.37
N TRP A 825 -0.69 5.08 -3.30
CA TRP A 825 -1.87 5.05 -4.16
C TRP A 825 -1.53 5.23 -5.64
N ASP A 826 -0.46 5.94 -5.97
CA ASP A 826 -0.03 6.16 -7.35
C ASP A 826 0.67 4.92 -7.93
N PHE A 827 1.28 4.08 -7.10
CA PHE A 827 2.10 2.97 -7.57
C PHE A 827 1.35 2.00 -8.51
N PRO A 828 0.15 1.47 -8.19
CA PRO A 828 -0.52 0.48 -9.04
C PRO A 828 -0.82 0.99 -10.45
N ALA A 829 -1.35 2.21 -10.57
CA ALA A 829 -1.71 2.79 -11.86
C ALA A 829 -0.47 3.04 -12.74
N TYR A 830 0.55 3.69 -12.18
CA TYR A 830 1.76 4.03 -12.92
C TYR A 830 2.66 2.81 -13.18
N ALA A 831 2.64 1.78 -12.32
CA ALA A 831 3.29 0.49 -12.58
C ALA A 831 2.63 -0.23 -13.77
N LEU A 832 1.30 -0.25 -13.84
CA LEU A 832 0.56 -0.85 -14.96
C LEU A 832 0.81 -0.09 -16.27
N ILE A 833 0.81 1.24 -16.24
CA ILE A 833 1.16 2.08 -17.41
C ILE A 833 2.60 1.79 -17.86
N THR A 834 3.54 1.64 -16.93
CA THR A 834 4.94 1.32 -17.23
C THR A 834 5.08 -0.06 -17.89
N VAL A 835 4.48 -1.10 -17.31
CA VAL A 835 4.52 -2.46 -17.86
C VAL A 835 3.82 -2.51 -19.22
N SER A 836 2.69 -1.82 -19.39
CA SER A 836 1.95 -1.76 -20.65
C SER A 836 2.73 -1.02 -21.74
N GLY A 837 3.34 0.12 -21.40
CA GLY A 837 4.19 0.87 -22.31
C GLY A 837 5.46 0.10 -22.70
N PHE A 838 6.05 -0.64 -21.75
CA PHE A 838 7.19 -1.53 -22.02
C PHE A 838 6.78 -2.70 -22.93
N ALA A 839 5.64 -3.34 -22.67
CA ALA A 839 5.10 -4.40 -23.52
C ALA A 839 4.87 -3.90 -24.95
N TYR A 840 4.28 -2.71 -25.10
CA TYR A 840 4.11 -2.05 -26.39
C TYR A 840 5.45 -1.77 -27.08
N ALA A 841 6.43 -1.24 -26.35
CA ALA A 841 7.78 -0.97 -26.86
C ALA A 841 8.49 -2.25 -27.35
N LEU A 842 8.36 -3.36 -26.62
CA LEU A 842 8.90 -4.66 -27.02
C LEU A 842 8.22 -5.23 -28.25
N TRP A 843 6.89 -5.08 -28.36
CA TRP A 843 6.12 -5.52 -29.53
C TRP A 843 6.50 -4.73 -30.78
N ARG A 844 6.77 -3.43 -30.64
CA ARG A 844 7.23 -2.56 -31.73
C ARG A 844 8.69 -2.82 -32.14
N SER A 845 9.49 -3.35 -31.22
CA SER A 845 10.93 -3.58 -31.41
C SER A 845 11.23 -4.71 -32.40
N ARG A 846 12.20 -4.51 -33.29
CA ARG A 846 12.77 -5.58 -34.14
C ARG A 846 13.75 -6.48 -33.39
N SER A 847 14.23 -6.06 -32.21
CA SER A 847 15.15 -6.86 -31.39
C SER A 847 14.50 -8.12 -30.81
N THR A 848 13.17 -8.13 -30.69
CA THR A 848 12.39 -9.23 -30.12
C THR A 848 12.10 -10.23 -31.24
N ARG A 849 12.77 -11.39 -31.23
CA ARG A 849 12.71 -12.35 -32.36
C ARG A 849 11.56 -13.36 -32.23
N SER A 850 10.98 -13.50 -31.04
CA SER A 850 9.88 -14.43 -30.79
C SER A 850 8.90 -13.92 -29.73
N SER A 851 7.64 -14.40 -29.80
CA SER A 851 6.62 -14.15 -28.77
C SER A 851 7.08 -14.60 -27.38
N ARG A 852 7.95 -15.62 -27.34
CA ARG A 852 8.56 -16.10 -26.12
C ARG A 852 9.44 -15.03 -25.49
N GLU A 853 10.41 -14.47 -26.21
CA GLU A 853 11.27 -13.39 -25.70
C GLU A 853 10.47 -12.17 -25.22
N MET A 854 9.38 -11.83 -25.92
CA MET A 854 8.48 -10.75 -25.50
C MET A 854 7.85 -11.04 -24.13
N VAL A 855 7.27 -12.23 -23.94
CA VAL A 855 6.68 -12.65 -22.65
C VAL A 855 7.72 -12.66 -21.55
N LEU A 856 8.94 -13.17 -21.81
CA LEU A 856 10.02 -13.16 -20.82
C LEU A 856 10.45 -11.75 -20.45
N GLY A 857 10.54 -10.85 -21.42
CA GLY A 857 10.83 -9.44 -21.20
C GLY A 857 9.76 -8.78 -20.33
N ILE A 858 8.48 -9.01 -20.63
CA ILE A 858 7.35 -8.47 -19.86
C ILE A 858 7.37 -9.02 -18.44
N VAL A 859 7.53 -10.34 -18.25
CA VAL A 859 7.62 -10.95 -16.92
C VAL A 859 8.80 -10.40 -16.12
N ALA A 860 9.97 -10.29 -16.75
CA ALA A 860 11.16 -9.72 -16.10
C ALA A 860 10.95 -8.23 -15.72
N ALA A 861 10.32 -7.45 -16.60
CA ALA A 861 9.98 -6.06 -16.31
C ALA A 861 8.95 -5.95 -15.18
N THR A 862 7.91 -6.79 -15.17
CA THR A 862 6.94 -6.87 -14.06
C THR A 862 7.64 -7.22 -12.76
N ILE A 863 8.53 -8.22 -12.74
CA ILE A 863 9.31 -8.56 -11.54
C ILE A 863 10.17 -7.37 -11.11
N LEU A 864 10.88 -6.72 -12.03
CA LEU A 864 11.71 -5.57 -11.70
C LEU A 864 10.88 -4.38 -11.18
N VAL A 865 9.71 -4.10 -11.76
CA VAL A 865 8.81 -3.04 -11.31
C VAL A 865 8.22 -3.36 -9.94
N PHE A 866 7.71 -4.57 -9.70
CA PHE A 866 7.00 -4.89 -8.45
C PHE A 866 7.93 -5.32 -7.31
N VAL A 867 8.96 -6.11 -7.59
CA VAL A 867 9.94 -6.57 -6.60
C VAL A 867 11.07 -5.56 -6.47
N GLY A 868 11.65 -5.12 -7.59
CA GLY A 868 12.77 -4.16 -7.57
C GLY A 868 12.42 -2.85 -6.88
N SER A 869 11.24 -2.29 -7.14
CA SER A 869 10.79 -1.07 -6.43
C SER A 869 10.62 -1.27 -4.92
N ARG A 870 10.21 -2.46 -4.47
CA ARG A 870 10.15 -2.80 -3.03
C ARG A 870 11.54 -2.92 -2.43
N MET A 871 12.49 -3.51 -3.14
CA MET A 871 13.85 -3.73 -2.61
C MET A 871 14.63 -2.42 -2.45
N ILE A 872 14.41 -1.43 -3.32
CA ILE A 872 15.10 -0.11 -3.25
C ILE A 872 14.79 0.64 -1.94
N PHE A 873 13.62 0.42 -1.36
CA PHE A 873 13.22 0.97 -0.05
C PHE A 873 12.88 -0.14 0.94
N TRP A 874 13.63 -1.26 0.90
CA TRP A 874 13.41 -2.39 1.80
C TRP A 874 13.33 -1.99 3.29
N PRO A 875 14.24 -1.14 3.83
CA PRO A 875 14.17 -0.74 5.25
C PRO A 875 12.84 -0.08 5.63
N PHE A 876 12.27 0.76 4.75
CA PHE A 876 10.95 1.36 4.98
C PHE A 876 9.84 0.30 5.03
N HIS A 877 9.88 -0.66 4.11
CA HIS A 877 8.83 -1.67 3.99
C HIS A 877 8.83 -2.74 5.07
N GLU A 878 9.91 -2.84 5.86
CA GLU A 878 10.00 -3.73 7.01
C GLU A 878 9.32 -3.14 8.25
N THR A 879 9.25 -1.81 8.37
CA THR A 879 8.64 -1.12 9.52
C THR A 879 7.24 -0.59 9.21
N TYR A 880 6.97 -0.19 7.97
CA TYR A 880 5.67 0.34 7.58
C TYR A 880 4.57 -0.72 7.64
N VAL A 881 3.46 -0.41 8.29
CA VAL A 881 2.26 -1.24 8.37
C VAL A 881 1.15 -0.56 7.59
N GLY A 882 0.63 -1.23 6.56
CA GLY A 882 -0.48 -0.70 5.75
C GLY A 882 -1.83 -1.01 6.40
N TYR A 883 -2.71 -0.01 6.44
CA TYR A 883 -3.98 -0.06 7.16
C TYR A 883 -5.14 -0.71 6.38
N TYR A 884 -5.13 -0.57 5.06
CA TYR A 884 -6.26 -0.96 4.23
C TYR A 884 -6.23 -2.45 3.83
N GLY A 885 -7.18 -3.23 4.35
CA GLY A 885 -7.28 -4.69 4.26
C GLY A 885 -7.91 -5.25 2.97
N GLY A 886 -7.74 -4.56 1.84
CA GLY A 886 -8.24 -4.98 0.52
C GLY A 886 -9.36 -4.10 -0.03
N VAL A 887 -10.18 -4.66 -0.94
CA VAL A 887 -11.29 -3.95 -1.60
C VAL A 887 -12.62 -4.65 -1.33
N VAL A 888 -13.70 -3.88 -1.27
CA VAL A 888 -15.09 -4.34 -1.10
C VAL A 888 -15.98 -3.75 -2.20
N PRO A 889 -17.05 -4.45 -2.64
CA PRO A 889 -18.04 -3.86 -3.55
C PRO A 889 -18.68 -2.62 -2.93
N THR A 890 -18.90 -1.55 -3.70
CA THR A 890 -19.56 -0.33 -3.22
C THR A 890 -20.97 -0.16 -3.79
N PRO A 891 -21.99 0.10 -2.95
CA PRO A 891 -23.34 0.38 -3.41
C PRO A 891 -23.48 1.80 -3.98
N GLU A 892 -22.57 2.72 -3.64
CA GLU A 892 -22.62 4.11 -4.07
C GLU A 892 -22.23 4.31 -5.53
N THR A 893 -22.93 5.20 -6.23
CA THR A 893 -22.83 5.38 -7.68
C THR A 893 -22.66 6.86 -8.03
N THR A 894 -22.02 7.18 -9.15
CA THR A 894 -21.86 8.57 -9.64
C THR A 894 -22.75 8.86 -10.83
N SER A 895 -23.49 9.98 -10.81
CA SER A 895 -24.25 10.43 -11.97
C SER A 895 -23.32 10.92 -13.10
N ALA A 896 -23.75 10.75 -14.35
CA ALA A 896 -22.99 11.20 -15.51
C ALA A 896 -22.82 12.74 -15.51
N SER A 897 -23.79 13.50 -14.99
CA SER A 897 -23.66 14.94 -14.80
C SER A 897 -22.47 15.31 -13.91
N ASN A 898 -22.35 14.70 -12.73
CA ASN A 898 -21.28 14.98 -11.78
C ASN A 898 -19.91 14.58 -12.34
N TRP A 899 -19.82 13.43 -13.00
CA TRP A 899 -18.58 12.99 -13.62
C TRP A 899 -18.14 13.92 -14.77
N LEU A 900 -19.09 14.38 -15.60
CA LEU A 900 -18.83 15.35 -16.66
C LEU A 900 -18.52 16.76 -16.13
N LEU A 901 -19.06 17.16 -14.98
CA LEU A 901 -18.65 18.40 -14.32
C LEU A 901 -17.18 18.37 -13.91
N ILE A 902 -16.69 17.21 -13.46
CA ILE A 902 -15.29 17.03 -13.09
C ILE A 902 -14.40 16.93 -14.35
N PHE A 903 -14.64 15.99 -15.25
CA PHE A 903 -13.72 15.67 -16.36
C PHE A 903 -14.14 16.21 -17.74
N GLY A 904 -15.18 17.04 -17.81
CA GLY A 904 -15.82 17.41 -19.08
C GLY A 904 -14.88 18.02 -20.12
N LEU A 905 -13.95 18.89 -19.71
CA LEU A 905 -12.97 19.51 -20.63
C LEU A 905 -12.04 18.48 -21.29
N PRO A 906 -11.23 17.70 -20.54
CA PRO A 906 -10.33 16.73 -21.19
C PRO A 906 -11.11 15.61 -21.91
N ILE A 907 -12.28 15.20 -21.40
CA ILE A 907 -13.13 14.20 -22.06
C ILE A 907 -13.67 14.71 -23.39
N ALA A 908 -14.14 15.96 -23.46
CA ALA A 908 -14.61 16.55 -24.72
C ALA A 908 -13.49 16.52 -25.78
N VAL A 909 -12.28 16.93 -25.44
CA VAL A 909 -11.12 16.90 -26.35
C VAL A 909 -10.78 15.47 -26.80
N LEU A 910 -10.68 14.53 -25.86
CA LEU A 910 -10.30 13.15 -26.13
C LEU A 910 -11.37 12.37 -26.91
N VAL A 911 -12.65 12.54 -26.58
CA VAL A 911 -13.75 11.95 -27.35
C VAL A 911 -13.75 12.50 -28.77
N THR A 912 -13.51 13.80 -28.97
CA THR A 912 -13.36 14.36 -30.33
C THR A 912 -12.26 13.65 -31.11
N HIS A 913 -11.13 13.40 -30.47
CA HIS A 913 -10.00 12.72 -31.09
C HIS A 913 -10.34 11.26 -31.44
N VAL A 914 -10.99 10.53 -30.52
CA VAL A 914 -11.48 9.17 -30.73
C VAL A 914 -12.48 9.14 -31.88
N MET A 915 -13.44 10.08 -31.95
CA MET A 915 -14.39 10.21 -33.06
C MET A 915 -13.68 10.45 -34.39
N ASN A 916 -12.67 11.32 -34.41
CA ASN A 916 -11.88 11.58 -35.61
C ASN A 916 -11.12 10.33 -36.10
N ILE A 917 -10.64 9.48 -35.19
CA ILE A 917 -10.04 8.19 -35.54
C ILE A 917 -11.10 7.23 -36.11
N LEU A 918 -12.27 7.14 -35.46
CA LEU A 918 -13.30 6.18 -35.83
C LEU A 918 -14.01 6.51 -37.15
N PHE A 919 -14.19 7.80 -37.46
CA PHE A 919 -14.87 8.27 -38.66
C PHE A 919 -13.93 8.84 -39.74
N GLY A 920 -12.63 8.95 -39.43
CA GLY A 920 -11.60 9.38 -40.39
C GLY A 920 -11.29 8.31 -41.44
N ARG A 921 -11.02 8.73 -42.68
CA ARG A 921 -10.76 7.85 -43.85
C ARG A 921 -9.40 7.12 -43.82
N ARG A 922 -8.81 6.82 -42.66
CA ARG A 922 -7.37 6.50 -42.53
C ARG A 922 -6.98 5.05 -42.25
N VAL A 923 -7.90 4.09 -42.20
CA VAL A 923 -7.54 2.71 -41.80
C VAL A 923 -7.76 1.71 -42.94
N GLU A 924 -6.67 1.08 -43.38
CA GLU A 924 -6.69 -0.06 -44.29
C GLU A 924 -7.41 -1.26 -43.66
N ARG A 925 -8.22 -1.94 -44.48
CA ARG A 925 -9.10 -3.03 -44.07
C ARG A 925 -8.29 -4.27 -43.69
N THR A 926 -8.35 -4.67 -42.42
CA THR A 926 -8.02 -6.04 -41.99
C THR A 926 -9.20 -7.00 -42.19
N THR A 927 -8.94 -8.30 -42.05
CA THR A 927 -9.82 -9.48 -42.26
C THR A 927 -11.34 -9.28 -42.07
N PRO A 928 -12.21 -9.96 -42.84
CA PRO A 928 -13.65 -9.67 -42.95
C PRO A 928 -14.49 -9.81 -41.66
N LEU A 929 -13.98 -10.49 -40.63
CA LEU A 929 -14.67 -10.70 -39.34
C LEU A 929 -14.51 -9.52 -38.37
N MET A 930 -13.36 -8.83 -38.40
CA MET A 930 -13.07 -7.69 -37.52
C MET A 930 -14.02 -6.50 -37.75
N PRO A 931 -14.38 -6.14 -38.99
CA PRO A 931 -15.36 -5.08 -39.25
C PRO A 931 -16.75 -5.33 -38.65
N VAL A 932 -17.15 -6.59 -38.42
CA VAL A 932 -18.45 -6.91 -37.79
C VAL A 932 -18.36 -6.71 -36.29
N VAL A 933 -17.33 -7.27 -35.63
CA VAL A 933 -17.11 -7.12 -34.19
C VAL A 933 -16.94 -5.64 -33.81
N GLU A 934 -16.14 -4.89 -34.57
CA GLU A 934 -15.98 -3.45 -34.36
C GLU A 934 -17.32 -2.71 -34.47
N ARG A 935 -18.14 -3.01 -35.48
CA ARG A 935 -19.45 -2.38 -35.64
C ARG A 935 -20.40 -2.70 -34.49
N VAL A 936 -20.44 -3.95 -34.04
CA VAL A 936 -21.28 -4.36 -32.89
C VAL A 936 -20.84 -3.64 -31.62
N LEU A 937 -19.54 -3.65 -31.30
CA LEU A 937 -19.00 -2.96 -30.12
C LEU A 937 -19.26 -1.45 -30.19
N LEU A 938 -19.10 -0.84 -31.36
CA LEU A 938 -19.40 0.59 -31.55
C LEU A 938 -20.89 0.88 -31.38
N THR A 939 -21.79 0.08 -31.96
CA THR A 939 -23.24 0.27 -31.78
C THR A 939 -23.64 0.16 -30.31
N ILE A 940 -23.15 -0.87 -29.60
CA ILE A 940 -23.40 -1.03 -28.16
C ILE A 940 -22.87 0.19 -27.40
N SER A 941 -21.63 0.63 -27.69
CA SER A 941 -21.03 1.79 -27.03
C SER A 941 -21.83 3.07 -27.24
N VAL A 942 -22.32 3.33 -28.46
CA VAL A 942 -23.12 4.51 -28.79
C VAL A 942 -24.47 4.48 -28.07
N VAL A 943 -25.14 3.32 -28.03
CA VAL A 943 -26.41 3.15 -27.29
C VAL A 943 -26.20 3.43 -25.80
N MET A 944 -25.14 2.88 -25.20
CA MET A 944 -24.80 3.11 -23.79
C MET A 944 -24.51 4.59 -23.49
N ILE A 945 -23.75 5.26 -24.37
CA ILE A 945 -23.44 6.69 -24.22
C ILE A 945 -24.72 7.52 -24.34
N LEU A 946 -25.54 7.30 -25.38
CA LEU A 946 -26.79 8.05 -25.58
C LEU A 946 -27.77 7.84 -24.42
N PHE A 947 -27.92 6.61 -23.94
CA PHE A 947 -28.75 6.30 -22.79
C PHE A 947 -28.29 7.04 -21.54
N SER A 948 -26.98 7.07 -21.28
CA SER A 948 -26.39 7.79 -20.15
C SER A 948 -26.57 9.31 -20.25
N LEU A 949 -26.55 9.86 -21.48
CA LEU A 949 -26.79 11.29 -21.73
C LEU A 949 -28.28 11.68 -21.57
N VAL A 950 -29.20 10.73 -21.67
CA VAL A 950 -30.63 10.96 -21.32
C VAL A 950 -30.83 10.86 -19.81
N ALA A 951 -30.13 9.93 -19.15
CA ALA A 951 -30.22 9.64 -17.72
C ALA A 951 -29.19 10.44 -16.87
N LEU A 952 -28.84 11.67 -17.25
CA LEU A 952 -27.68 12.41 -16.68
C LEU A 952 -27.68 12.55 -15.16
N GLY A 953 -28.86 12.67 -14.54
CA GLY A 953 -29.04 12.83 -13.10
C GLY A 953 -29.04 11.52 -12.32
N ASP A 954 -29.20 10.38 -12.99
CA ASP A 954 -29.34 9.08 -12.32
C ASP A 954 -27.98 8.56 -11.85
N GLY A 955 -27.92 8.02 -10.64
CA GLY A 955 -26.66 7.60 -10.01
C GLY A 955 -25.87 6.53 -10.79
N TRP A 956 -26.52 5.65 -11.54
CA TRP A 956 -25.84 4.59 -12.31
C TRP A 956 -25.36 5.04 -13.70
N SER A 957 -25.73 6.24 -14.15
CA SER A 957 -25.50 6.70 -15.51
C SER A 957 -24.01 6.89 -15.85
N ALA A 958 -23.14 7.33 -14.92
CA ALA A 958 -21.71 7.44 -15.23
C ALA A 958 -21.07 6.06 -15.45
N ARG A 959 -21.54 5.02 -14.74
CA ARG A 959 -21.02 3.65 -14.91
C ARG A 959 -21.23 3.18 -16.34
N ILE A 960 -22.44 3.36 -16.87
CA ILE A 960 -22.79 3.00 -18.25
C ILE A 960 -22.00 3.87 -19.25
N LEU A 961 -21.89 5.17 -18.99
CA LEU A 961 -21.11 6.08 -19.81
C LEU A 961 -19.66 5.62 -19.94
N MET A 962 -19.00 5.34 -18.81
CA MET A 962 -17.60 4.91 -18.78
C MET A 962 -17.39 3.59 -19.52
N VAL A 963 -18.26 2.59 -19.33
CA VAL A 963 -18.17 1.32 -20.07
C VAL A 963 -18.31 1.55 -21.59
N GLY A 964 -19.25 2.40 -22.01
CA GLY A 964 -19.40 2.79 -23.41
C GLY A 964 -18.13 3.49 -23.95
N LEU A 965 -17.57 4.44 -23.20
CA LEU A 965 -16.34 5.15 -23.55
C LEU A 965 -15.12 4.21 -23.63
N VAL A 966 -15.00 3.23 -22.73
CA VAL A 966 -13.93 2.22 -22.77
C VAL A 966 -14.05 1.33 -24.01
N MET A 967 -15.25 0.86 -24.35
CA MET A 967 -15.47 0.06 -25.57
C MET A 967 -15.09 0.86 -26.82
N MET A 968 -15.55 2.11 -26.90
CA MET A 968 -15.28 3.03 -28.01
C MET A 968 -13.78 3.35 -28.14
N GLY A 969 -13.12 3.66 -27.02
CA GLY A 969 -11.68 3.89 -26.96
C GLY A 969 -10.87 2.63 -27.32
N GLY A 970 -11.33 1.44 -26.92
CA GLY A 970 -10.69 0.17 -27.24
C GLY A 970 -10.70 -0.12 -28.74
N VAL A 971 -11.82 0.14 -29.42
CA VAL A 971 -11.90 0.05 -30.89
C VAL A 971 -10.98 1.07 -31.56
N ALA A 972 -10.93 2.30 -31.06
CA ALA A 972 -10.01 3.31 -31.58
C ALA A 972 -8.54 2.91 -31.39
N ALA A 973 -8.15 2.46 -30.19
CA ALA A 973 -6.80 1.98 -29.89
C ALA A 973 -6.40 0.83 -30.82
N TRP A 974 -7.32 -0.10 -31.08
CA TRP A 974 -7.09 -1.18 -32.04
C TRP A 974 -6.77 -0.66 -33.43
N ARG A 975 -7.54 0.32 -33.94
CA ARG A 975 -7.35 0.91 -35.27
C ARG A 975 -6.02 1.66 -35.41
N VAL A 976 -5.55 2.31 -34.36
CA VAL A 976 -4.33 3.14 -34.40
C VAL A 976 -3.12 2.50 -33.71
N ARG A 977 -3.17 1.22 -33.34
CA ARG A 977 -2.09 0.51 -32.62
C ARG A 977 -0.70 0.62 -33.26
N GLU A 978 -0.64 0.79 -34.58
CA GLU A 978 0.61 0.95 -35.35
C GLU A 978 1.15 2.39 -35.37
N SER A 979 0.35 3.38 -34.97
CA SER A 979 0.68 4.81 -34.89
C SER A 979 0.82 5.21 -33.42
N PRO A 980 2.05 5.28 -32.86
CA PRO A 980 2.24 5.72 -31.49
C PRO A 980 1.55 7.06 -31.21
N LEU A 981 1.68 8.00 -32.15
CA LEU A 981 1.12 9.36 -32.07
C LEU A 981 -0.38 9.39 -31.79
N ASP A 982 -1.15 8.54 -32.45
CA ASP A 982 -2.60 8.48 -32.30
C ASP A 982 -2.99 7.51 -31.17
N LEU A 983 -2.16 6.50 -30.88
CA LEU A 983 -2.40 5.56 -29.79
C LEU A 983 -2.22 6.19 -28.41
N ALA A 984 -1.20 7.04 -28.21
CA ALA A 984 -0.92 7.64 -26.91
C ALA A 984 -2.09 8.43 -26.30
N PRO A 985 -2.76 9.37 -27.00
CA PRO A 985 -3.94 10.05 -26.45
C PRO A 985 -5.08 9.08 -26.16
N VAL A 986 -5.28 8.04 -26.99
CA VAL A 986 -6.32 7.02 -26.76
C VAL A 986 -5.98 6.12 -25.56
N ALA A 987 -4.72 5.76 -25.37
CA ALA A 987 -4.25 4.94 -24.26
C ALA A 987 -4.37 5.70 -22.92
N LEU A 988 -4.03 6.99 -22.90
CA LEU A 988 -4.21 7.85 -21.73
C LEU A 988 -5.70 8.11 -21.44
N PHE A 989 -6.52 8.27 -22.49
CA PHE A 989 -7.98 8.32 -22.37
C PHE A 989 -8.53 7.05 -21.70
N LEU A 990 -8.17 5.88 -22.21
CA LEU A 990 -8.59 4.60 -21.64
C LEU A 990 -8.11 4.44 -20.20
N ALA A 991 -6.84 4.75 -19.91
CA ALA A 991 -6.32 4.67 -18.55
C ALA A 991 -7.09 5.59 -17.59
N GLY A 992 -7.35 6.85 -17.96
CA GLY A 992 -8.11 7.78 -17.15
C GLY A 992 -9.56 7.32 -16.89
N VAL A 993 -10.28 6.90 -17.94
CA VAL A 993 -11.68 6.42 -17.78
C VAL A 993 -11.74 5.11 -16.98
N LEU A 994 -10.77 4.21 -17.15
CA LEU A 994 -10.69 2.99 -16.36
C LEU A 994 -10.43 3.29 -14.88
N LEU A 995 -9.53 4.22 -14.55
CA LEU A 995 -9.30 4.63 -13.16
C LEU A 995 -10.56 5.21 -12.52
N THR A 996 -11.31 6.06 -13.23
CA THR A 996 -12.57 6.62 -12.70
C THR A 996 -13.68 5.57 -12.60
N SER A 997 -13.58 4.45 -13.31
CA SER A 997 -14.56 3.35 -13.24
C SER A 997 -14.37 2.44 -12.03
N ILE A 998 -13.16 2.35 -11.47
CA ILE A 998 -12.89 1.52 -10.28
C ILE A 998 -13.80 1.87 -9.08
N PRO A 999 -13.92 3.14 -8.63
CA PRO A 999 -14.77 3.53 -7.51
C PRO A 999 -16.28 3.36 -7.78
N GLU A 1000 -16.66 2.97 -9.00
CA GLU A 1000 -18.02 2.59 -9.35
C GLU A 1000 -18.31 1.11 -9.12
N PHE A 1001 -17.30 0.28 -8.86
CA PHE A 1001 -17.51 -1.15 -8.60
C PHE A 1001 -17.00 -1.54 -7.22
N VAL A 1002 -15.87 -0.96 -6.80
CA VAL A 1002 -15.21 -1.32 -5.56
C VAL A 1002 -14.69 -0.08 -4.83
N ALA A 1003 -14.70 -0.15 -3.50
CA ALA A 1003 -14.03 0.79 -2.62
C ALA A 1003 -12.98 0.04 -1.80
N VAL A 1004 -12.03 0.76 -1.24
CA VAL A 1004 -11.09 0.20 -0.27
C VAL A 1004 -11.84 -0.14 1.03
N ARG A 1005 -11.55 -1.32 1.59
CA ARG A 1005 -12.17 -1.76 2.86
C ARG A 1005 -11.67 -0.88 4.01
N ASP A 1006 -12.55 -0.65 4.99
CA ASP A 1006 -12.24 0.11 6.21
C ASP A 1006 -11.89 1.59 5.94
N ASP A 1007 -12.27 2.09 4.77
CA ASP A 1007 -12.20 3.50 4.37
C ASP A 1007 -13.53 4.22 4.65
N ILE A 1008 -13.56 5.56 4.53
CA ILE A 1008 -14.77 6.36 4.66
C ILE A 1008 -15.62 6.22 3.38
N GLY A 1009 -16.46 5.18 3.33
CA GLY A 1009 -17.27 4.85 2.15
C GLY A 1009 -16.37 4.58 0.93
N ARG A 1010 -16.51 5.41 -0.11
CA ARG A 1010 -15.60 5.40 -1.28
C ARG A 1010 -14.75 6.66 -1.41
N LEU A 1011 -14.66 7.49 -0.37
CA LEU A 1011 -14.05 8.83 -0.41
C LEU A 1011 -12.61 8.81 -0.91
N ASN A 1012 -11.69 8.07 -0.27
CA ASN A 1012 -10.29 8.06 -0.71
C ASN A 1012 -10.11 7.32 -2.04
N THR A 1013 -10.94 6.30 -2.29
CA THR A 1013 -10.93 5.59 -3.58
C THR A 1013 -11.27 6.53 -4.74
N VAL A 1014 -12.29 7.40 -4.59
CA VAL A 1014 -12.63 8.44 -5.56
C VAL A 1014 -11.49 9.47 -5.64
N PHE A 1015 -11.10 10.07 -4.51
CA PHE A 1015 -10.10 11.13 -4.46
C PHE A 1015 -8.79 10.74 -5.16
N LYS A 1016 -8.16 9.65 -4.71
CA LYS A 1016 -6.81 9.29 -5.17
C LYS A 1016 -6.82 8.87 -6.64
N LEU A 1017 -7.83 8.11 -7.08
CA LEU A 1017 -7.92 7.66 -8.48
C LEU A 1017 -8.36 8.77 -9.44
N TYR A 1018 -9.21 9.71 -8.99
CA TYR A 1018 -9.63 10.84 -9.81
C TYR A 1018 -8.48 11.83 -10.04
N LEU A 1019 -7.62 12.05 -9.04
CA LEU A 1019 -6.43 12.89 -9.20
C LEU A 1019 -5.46 12.30 -10.24
N GLN A 1020 -5.26 10.97 -10.22
CA GLN A 1020 -4.47 10.27 -11.24
C GLN A 1020 -5.12 10.37 -12.63
N ALA A 1021 -6.44 10.15 -12.72
CA ALA A 1021 -7.19 10.27 -13.96
C ALA A 1021 -7.09 11.68 -14.54
N TRP A 1022 -7.16 12.73 -13.72
CA TRP A 1022 -7.01 14.12 -14.14
C TRP A 1022 -5.69 14.34 -14.89
N THR A 1023 -4.57 13.87 -14.33
CA THR A 1023 -3.25 13.97 -14.95
C THR A 1023 -3.21 13.25 -16.30
N LEU A 1024 -3.67 12.00 -16.36
CA LEU A 1024 -3.62 11.19 -17.59
C LEU A 1024 -4.52 11.77 -18.68
N LEU A 1025 -5.75 12.15 -18.32
CA LEU A 1025 -6.70 12.76 -19.25
C LEU A 1025 -6.22 14.13 -19.73
N GLY A 1026 -5.63 14.96 -18.86
CA GLY A 1026 -5.06 16.26 -19.23
C GLY A 1026 -3.88 16.14 -20.21
N VAL A 1027 -2.92 15.24 -19.93
CA VAL A 1027 -1.79 14.97 -20.85
C VAL A 1027 -2.31 14.36 -22.17
N GLY A 1028 -3.28 13.45 -22.11
CA GLY A 1028 -3.91 12.86 -23.30
C GLY A 1028 -4.61 13.91 -24.18
N ALA A 1029 -5.35 14.83 -23.55
CA ALA A 1029 -6.03 15.92 -24.24
C ALA A 1029 -5.02 16.87 -24.92
N ALA A 1030 -3.91 17.17 -24.26
CA ALA A 1030 -2.82 17.95 -24.86
C ALA A 1030 -2.23 17.25 -26.09
N PHE A 1031 -2.04 15.93 -26.06
CA PHE A 1031 -1.60 15.15 -27.21
C PHE A 1031 -2.58 15.15 -28.37
N ALA A 1032 -3.88 15.12 -28.09
CA ALA A 1032 -4.92 15.12 -29.11
C ALA A 1032 -5.03 16.46 -29.86
N LEU A 1033 -4.66 17.58 -29.23
CA LEU A 1033 -5.00 18.93 -29.69
C LEU A 1033 -4.49 19.29 -31.11
N PRO A 1034 -3.23 19.06 -31.50
CA PRO A 1034 -2.78 19.49 -32.83
C PRO A 1034 -3.32 18.60 -33.97
N SER A 1035 -3.67 17.34 -33.68
CA SER A 1035 -4.39 16.49 -34.62
C SER A 1035 -5.82 17.00 -34.86
N LEU A 1036 -6.44 17.57 -33.82
CA LEU A 1036 -7.75 18.21 -33.92
C LEU A 1036 -7.67 19.53 -34.69
N VAL A 1037 -6.73 20.42 -34.37
CA VAL A 1037 -6.53 21.70 -35.10
C VAL A 1037 -6.40 21.46 -36.60
N ARG A 1038 -5.57 20.47 -37.01
CA ARG A 1038 -5.40 20.11 -38.43
C ARG A 1038 -6.67 19.56 -39.08
N CYS A 1039 -7.49 18.82 -38.35
CA CYS A 1039 -8.76 18.31 -38.85
C CYS A 1039 -9.78 19.45 -39.05
N PHE A 1040 -9.78 20.44 -38.16
CA PHE A 1040 -10.68 21.59 -38.23
C PHE A 1040 -10.27 22.65 -39.26
N THR A 1041 -8.97 22.75 -39.60
CA THR A 1041 -8.48 23.62 -40.67
C THR A 1041 -8.56 22.99 -42.06
N ALA A 1042 -8.83 21.68 -42.18
CA ALA A 1042 -8.95 20.99 -43.46
C ALA A 1042 -10.31 21.26 -44.12
N GLY A 1043 -10.31 21.63 -45.41
CA GLY A 1043 -11.51 21.94 -46.18
C GLY A 1043 -12.50 20.77 -46.26
N GLY A 1044 -13.81 21.08 -46.26
CA GLY A 1044 -14.90 20.10 -46.30
C GLY A 1044 -16.25 20.74 -46.67
N ALA A 1045 -17.33 19.94 -46.73
CA ALA A 1045 -18.67 20.40 -47.08
C ALA A 1045 -19.23 21.41 -46.04
N ARG A 1046 -19.98 22.44 -46.48
CA ARG A 1046 -20.51 23.55 -45.66
C ARG A 1046 -21.21 23.14 -44.34
N PRO A 1047 -22.11 22.14 -44.26
CA PRO A 1047 -22.75 21.76 -42.99
C PRO A 1047 -21.77 21.12 -41.99
N LEU A 1048 -20.75 20.41 -42.49
CA LEU A 1048 -19.70 19.83 -41.66
C LEU A 1048 -18.78 20.90 -41.07
N ILE A 1049 -18.58 22.03 -41.77
CA ILE A 1049 -17.82 23.19 -41.28
C ILE A 1049 -18.55 23.88 -40.13
N TRP A 1050 -19.87 24.07 -40.21
CA TRP A 1050 -20.66 24.68 -39.13
C TRP A 1050 -20.69 23.83 -37.87
N ALA A 1051 -20.95 22.52 -37.99
CA ALA A 1051 -20.88 21.59 -36.85
C ALA A 1051 -19.49 21.59 -36.20
N ARG A 1052 -18.43 21.64 -37.00
CA ARG A 1052 -17.04 21.77 -36.54
C ARG A 1052 -16.78 23.09 -35.80
N ARG A 1053 -17.27 24.22 -36.32
CA ARG A 1053 -17.13 25.54 -35.67
C ARG A 1053 -17.91 25.62 -34.37
N LEU A 1054 -19.13 25.07 -34.33
CA LEU A 1054 -19.93 24.97 -33.10
C LEU A 1054 -19.22 24.12 -32.04
N TRP A 1055 -18.63 22.99 -32.44
CA TRP A 1055 -17.87 22.15 -31.54
C TRP A 1055 -16.60 22.84 -31.00
N VAL A 1056 -15.85 23.54 -31.85
CA VAL A 1056 -14.68 24.33 -31.43
C VAL A 1056 -15.10 25.47 -30.50
N GLY A 1057 -16.22 26.15 -30.80
CA GLY A 1057 -16.80 27.15 -29.90
C GLY A 1057 -17.18 26.57 -28.55
N GLY A 1058 -17.77 25.37 -28.53
CA GLY A 1058 -18.09 24.63 -27.31
C GLY A 1058 -16.86 24.26 -26.49
N VAL A 1059 -15.83 23.68 -27.11
CA VAL A 1059 -14.55 23.40 -26.42
C VAL A 1059 -13.88 24.69 -25.93
N GLY A 1060 -13.93 25.77 -26.72
CA GLY A 1060 -13.44 27.08 -26.32
C GLY A 1060 -14.15 27.61 -25.06
N LEU A 1061 -15.47 27.45 -24.97
CA LEU A 1061 -16.25 27.80 -23.79
C LEU A 1061 -15.84 26.96 -22.57
N LEU A 1062 -15.59 25.66 -22.75
CA LEU A 1062 -15.09 24.79 -21.67
C LEU A 1062 -13.68 25.19 -21.19
N VAL A 1063 -12.82 25.67 -22.09
CA VAL A 1063 -11.50 26.20 -21.70
C VAL A 1063 -11.64 27.48 -20.89
N VAL A 1064 -12.51 28.40 -21.33
CA VAL A 1064 -12.80 29.63 -20.57
C VAL A 1064 -13.32 29.28 -19.18
N ALA A 1065 -14.28 28.35 -19.10
CA ALA A 1065 -14.82 27.83 -17.85
C ALA A 1065 -13.73 27.30 -16.91
N ALA A 1066 -12.83 26.45 -17.43
CA ALA A 1066 -11.75 25.88 -16.63
C ALA A 1066 -10.75 26.93 -16.11
N VAL A 1067 -10.54 28.03 -16.84
CA VAL A 1067 -9.65 29.14 -16.42
C VAL A 1067 -10.31 30.05 -15.38
N LEU A 1068 -11.65 30.09 -15.28
CA LEU A 1068 -12.32 30.90 -14.26
C LEU A 1068 -11.96 30.46 -12.84
N TYR A 1069 -11.78 29.15 -12.61
CA TYR A 1069 -11.44 28.65 -11.29
C TYR A 1069 -10.15 29.23 -10.72
N PRO A 1070 -8.96 29.11 -11.36
CA PRO A 1070 -7.74 29.69 -10.81
C PRO A 1070 -7.81 31.21 -10.63
N VAL A 1071 -8.54 31.91 -11.50
CA VAL A 1071 -8.71 33.37 -11.44
C VAL A 1071 -9.54 33.80 -10.22
N LEU A 1072 -10.64 33.10 -9.92
CA LEU A 1072 -11.54 33.45 -8.81
C LEU A 1072 -11.10 32.85 -7.47
N SER A 1073 -10.56 31.62 -7.48
CA SER A 1073 -10.13 30.92 -6.26
C SER A 1073 -8.87 31.51 -5.63
N THR A 1074 -7.92 32.01 -6.43
CA THR A 1074 -6.63 32.49 -5.91
C THR A 1074 -6.77 33.72 -5.01
N PRO A 1075 -7.45 34.81 -5.44
CA PRO A 1075 -7.67 35.97 -4.57
C PRO A 1075 -8.50 35.61 -3.33
N HIS A 1076 -9.54 34.77 -3.50
CA HIS A 1076 -10.36 34.31 -2.39
C HIS A 1076 -9.52 33.57 -1.34
N LYS A 1077 -8.73 32.56 -1.76
CA LYS A 1077 -7.85 31.81 -0.84
C LYS A 1077 -6.78 32.69 -0.21
N VAL A 1078 -6.19 33.63 -0.97
CA VAL A 1078 -5.20 34.58 -0.42
C VAL A 1078 -5.81 35.46 0.66
N GLY A 1079 -7.10 35.82 0.55
CA GLY A 1079 -7.84 36.56 1.57
C GLY A 1079 -8.12 35.78 2.85
N LEU A 1080 -8.10 34.45 2.82
CA LEU A 1080 -8.35 33.58 3.98
C LEU A 1080 -7.10 33.46 4.86
N ARG A 1081 -6.85 34.48 5.68
CA ARG A 1081 -5.76 34.55 6.66
C ARG A 1081 -6.32 34.72 8.07
N ILE A 1082 -5.61 34.18 9.07
CA ILE A 1082 -5.95 34.43 10.47
C ILE A 1082 -5.79 35.93 10.79
N GLN A 1083 -4.73 36.54 10.26
CA GLN A 1083 -4.46 37.96 10.38
C GLN A 1083 -3.87 38.52 9.08
N GLN A 1084 -4.23 39.77 8.76
CA GLN A 1084 -3.62 40.49 7.65
C GLN A 1084 -2.21 40.93 8.07
N THR A 1085 -1.18 40.24 7.57
CA THR A 1085 0.23 40.62 7.74
C THR A 1085 0.88 40.92 6.40
N ASP A 1086 2.05 41.56 6.40
CA ASP A 1086 2.83 41.78 5.18
C ASP A 1086 3.20 40.46 4.49
N ARG A 1087 3.54 40.53 3.20
CA ARG A 1087 3.97 39.35 2.44
C ARG A 1087 5.23 38.76 3.07
N THR A 1088 5.14 37.49 3.46
CA THR A 1088 6.24 36.71 4.05
C THR A 1088 6.10 35.24 3.66
N LEU A 1089 7.19 34.50 3.69
CA LEU A 1089 7.16 33.04 3.54
C LEU A 1089 7.17 32.31 4.88
N ASP A 1090 7.35 33.05 5.98
CA ASP A 1090 7.33 32.48 7.32
C ASP A 1090 5.91 32.02 7.66
N GLY A 1091 5.72 30.70 7.62
CA GLY A 1091 4.44 30.06 7.89
C GLY A 1091 3.97 30.18 9.34
N GLU A 1092 4.82 30.62 10.26
CA GLU A 1092 4.50 30.87 11.68
C GLU A 1092 4.13 32.34 11.94
N ALA A 1093 4.21 33.21 10.92
CA ALA A 1093 3.96 34.64 11.10
C ALA A 1093 2.57 34.98 11.63
N TYR A 1094 1.56 34.12 11.40
CA TYR A 1094 0.20 34.31 11.92
C TYR A 1094 0.09 34.13 13.45
N LEU A 1095 1.09 33.53 14.09
CA LEU A 1095 1.11 33.38 15.55
C LEU A 1095 1.42 34.71 16.26
N ARG A 1096 1.99 35.70 15.55
CA ARG A 1096 2.39 37.00 16.12
C ARG A 1096 1.23 37.99 16.02
N GLY A 1097 0.59 38.29 17.15
CA GLY A 1097 -0.58 39.18 17.24
C GLY A 1097 -1.89 38.56 16.74
N GLY A 1098 -1.89 37.25 16.45
CA GLY A 1098 -3.07 36.51 16.03
C GLY A 1098 -3.92 36.07 17.22
N PHE A 1099 -5.24 36.02 17.02
CA PHE A 1099 -6.19 35.45 17.98
C PHE A 1099 -7.09 34.44 17.28
N ILE A 1100 -7.52 33.44 18.02
CA ILE A 1100 -8.50 32.45 17.56
C ILE A 1100 -9.66 32.41 18.53
N ILE A 1101 -10.85 32.07 18.04
CA ILE A 1101 -11.99 31.77 18.89
C ILE A 1101 -12.15 30.27 18.85
N ASP A 1102 -11.76 29.61 19.94
CA ASP A 1102 -12.02 28.19 20.11
C ASP A 1102 -13.39 28.05 20.79
N GLN A 1103 -14.28 27.24 20.22
CA GLN A 1103 -15.64 27.05 20.74
C GLN A 1103 -15.56 26.18 22.00
N GLY A 1104 -15.13 26.80 23.10
CA GLY A 1104 -14.58 26.16 24.29
C GLY A 1104 -15.56 25.35 25.12
N HIS A 1105 -16.18 24.31 24.56
CA HIS A 1105 -16.74 23.21 25.34
C HIS A 1105 -16.06 21.87 24.99
N GLU A 1106 -15.81 21.16 26.10
CA GLU A 1106 -15.24 19.84 26.34
C GLU A 1106 -14.02 19.47 25.48
N ALA A 1107 -12.84 19.79 26.03
CA ALA A 1107 -11.70 18.91 25.81
C ALA A 1107 -12.19 17.48 26.08
N CYS A 1108 -11.95 16.58 25.13
CA CYS A 1108 -12.05 15.14 25.32
C CYS A 1108 -13.39 14.43 25.05
N GLU A 1109 -14.36 15.05 24.39
CA GLU A 1109 -15.52 14.29 23.86
C GLU A 1109 -15.15 13.49 22.61
N VAL A 1110 -15.29 12.16 22.72
CA VAL A 1110 -15.28 11.24 21.58
C VAL A 1110 -16.73 11.02 21.12
N GLY A 1111 -17.16 11.77 20.10
CA GLY A 1111 -18.39 11.49 19.36
C GLY A 1111 -19.64 12.27 19.80
N GLY A 1112 -19.83 13.44 19.19
CA GLY A 1112 -21.11 13.97 18.70
C GLY A 1112 -22.21 14.33 19.71
N GLU A 1113 -22.27 15.61 20.11
CA GLU A 1113 -23.38 16.54 19.83
C GLU A 1113 -22.91 17.99 20.10
N GLN A 1114 -23.17 18.91 19.17
CA GLN A 1114 -22.76 20.32 19.31
C GLN A 1114 -23.73 21.08 20.21
N ALA A 1115 -23.42 21.19 21.50
CA ALA A 1115 -24.02 22.22 22.34
C ALA A 1115 -23.35 23.58 22.11
N SER A 1116 -24.16 24.61 21.82
CA SER A 1116 -23.72 25.95 21.48
C SER A 1116 -23.32 26.76 22.72
N SER A 1117 -22.03 26.83 22.99
CA SER A 1117 -21.46 27.70 24.03
C SER A 1117 -20.64 28.85 23.45
N PRO A 1118 -20.50 29.98 24.17
CA PRO A 1118 -19.71 31.10 23.70
C PRO A 1118 -18.23 30.72 23.64
N GLY A 1119 -17.60 30.91 22.48
CA GLY A 1119 -16.18 30.59 22.27
C GLY A 1119 -15.25 31.49 23.09
N VAL A 1120 -14.11 30.93 23.51
CA VAL A 1120 -13.07 31.63 24.28
C VAL A 1120 -12.03 32.17 23.31
N PRO A 1121 -11.70 33.48 23.36
CA PRO A 1121 -10.61 34.03 22.57
C PRO A 1121 -9.26 33.58 23.16
N ILE A 1122 -8.39 33.03 22.31
CA ILE A 1122 -7.05 32.57 22.67
C ILE A 1122 -6.03 33.38 21.87
N SER A 1123 -5.08 34.01 22.56
CA SER A 1123 -3.94 34.69 21.94
C SER A 1123 -2.89 33.68 21.51
N LEU A 1124 -2.35 33.84 20.31
CA LEU A 1124 -1.32 32.97 19.76
C LEU A 1124 0.10 33.43 20.12
N ASP A 1125 0.25 34.64 20.69
CA ASP A 1125 1.53 35.27 20.98
C ASP A 1125 2.37 34.51 22.02
N ALA A 1126 1.70 34.01 23.07
CA ALA A 1126 2.38 33.26 24.13
C ALA A 1126 2.85 31.89 23.63
N ASP A 1127 2.02 31.21 22.81
CA ASP A 1127 2.40 29.97 22.13
C ASP A 1127 3.63 30.21 21.21
N HIS A 1128 3.64 31.30 20.43
CA HIS A 1128 4.77 31.66 19.56
C HIS A 1128 6.09 31.78 20.34
N ARG A 1129 6.11 32.57 21.42
CA ARG A 1129 7.33 32.77 22.23
C ARG A 1129 7.75 31.50 22.94
N ALA A 1130 6.80 30.68 23.40
CA ALA A 1130 7.10 29.39 24.02
C ALA A 1130 7.68 28.39 23.00
N ILE A 1131 7.17 28.35 21.76
CA ILE A 1131 7.70 27.53 20.67
C ILE A 1131 9.14 27.94 20.34
N GLU A 1132 9.43 29.24 20.23
CA GLU A 1132 10.80 29.75 20.01
C GLU A 1132 11.73 29.39 21.17
N TRP A 1133 11.23 29.48 22.41
CA TRP A 1133 11.99 29.09 23.59
C TRP A 1133 12.30 27.58 23.59
N ILE A 1134 11.33 26.71 23.31
CA ILE A 1134 11.52 25.26 23.21
C ILE A 1134 12.55 24.94 22.13
N ARG A 1135 12.43 25.56 20.95
CA ARG A 1135 13.34 25.37 19.81
C ARG A 1135 14.80 25.67 20.19
N THR A 1136 15.03 26.65 21.07
CA THR A 1136 16.36 27.12 21.45
C THR A 1136 16.93 26.43 22.70
N ASN A 1137 16.07 26.01 23.64
CA ASN A 1137 16.48 25.58 24.99
C ASN A 1137 16.27 24.08 25.26
N VAL A 1138 15.46 23.39 24.46
CA VAL A 1138 15.19 21.95 24.65
C VAL A 1138 16.05 21.12 23.70
N ASN A 1139 17.04 20.44 24.27
CA ASN A 1139 17.86 19.46 23.58
C ASN A 1139 17.18 18.09 23.53
N GLY A 1140 17.43 17.33 22.47
CA GLY A 1140 16.78 16.04 22.26
C GLY A 1140 15.28 16.17 22.00
N SER A 1141 14.55 15.06 21.96
CA SER A 1141 13.10 15.04 21.75
C SER A 1141 12.38 14.42 22.96
N PRO A 1142 12.40 15.07 24.14
CA PRO A 1142 11.66 14.59 25.31
C PRO A 1142 10.16 14.57 25.05
N THR A 1143 9.46 13.63 25.68
CA THR A 1143 7.98 13.55 25.65
C THR A 1143 7.37 14.80 26.26
N LEU A 1144 6.54 15.48 25.48
CA LEU A 1144 5.77 16.65 25.87
C LEU A 1144 4.33 16.23 26.20
N ALA A 1145 3.75 16.77 27.27
CA ALA A 1145 2.32 16.75 27.49
C ALA A 1145 1.73 18.13 27.16
N GLU A 1146 0.78 18.15 26.24
CA GLU A 1146 -0.09 19.29 25.92
C GLU A 1146 -1.53 18.78 25.81
N THR A 1147 -2.53 19.67 25.90
CA THR A 1147 -3.92 19.20 25.84
C THR A 1147 -4.24 18.61 24.46
N PRO A 1148 -4.90 17.44 24.41
CA PRO A 1148 -5.44 16.93 23.17
C PRO A 1148 -6.76 17.65 22.85
N THR A 1149 -7.08 17.76 21.56
CA THR A 1149 -8.39 18.19 21.07
C THR A 1149 -8.84 17.25 19.96
N THR A 1150 -10.11 17.31 19.59
CA THR A 1150 -10.58 16.73 18.32
C THR A 1150 -9.88 17.39 17.13
N ILE A 1151 -9.82 16.68 15.99
CA ILE A 1151 -9.20 17.17 14.76
C ILE A 1151 -9.75 18.54 14.31
N TYR A 1152 -8.89 19.32 13.64
CA TYR A 1152 -9.17 20.69 13.16
C TYR A 1152 -9.39 21.77 14.24
N ARG A 1153 -9.15 21.47 15.52
CA ARG A 1153 -9.04 22.48 16.61
C ARG A 1153 -7.57 22.80 16.92
N TRP A 1154 -7.33 23.73 17.85
CA TRP A 1154 -5.99 24.21 18.21
C TRP A 1154 -5.20 23.28 19.15
N GLY A 1155 -5.55 22.00 19.28
CA GLY A 1155 -4.76 21.02 20.05
C GLY A 1155 -3.54 20.48 19.28
N GLY A 1156 -2.55 19.97 20.01
CA GLY A 1156 -1.33 19.44 19.40
C GLY A 1156 -0.43 20.50 18.75
N ARG A 1157 -0.65 21.80 19.01
CA ARG A 1157 0.07 22.89 18.34
C ARG A 1157 1.54 22.92 18.74
N ILE A 1158 1.89 22.64 19.99
CA ILE A 1158 3.27 22.76 20.45
C ILE A 1158 4.10 21.64 19.82
N SER A 1159 3.61 20.40 19.83
CA SER A 1159 4.24 19.28 19.13
C SER A 1159 4.33 19.50 17.61
N ALA A 1160 3.29 20.07 16.97
CA ALA A 1160 3.32 20.36 15.54
C ALA A 1160 4.44 21.35 15.15
N HIS A 1161 4.61 22.42 15.92
CA HIS A 1161 5.60 23.46 15.64
C HIS A 1161 7.03 23.13 16.11
N THR A 1162 7.18 22.20 17.06
CA THR A 1162 8.49 21.85 17.65
C THR A 1162 9.02 20.49 17.18
N GLY A 1163 8.16 19.60 16.69
CA GLY A 1163 8.48 18.21 16.36
C GLY A 1163 8.75 17.30 17.56
N LEU A 1164 8.46 17.78 18.79
CA LEU A 1164 8.54 16.96 20.00
C LEU A 1164 7.40 15.94 20.04
N PRO A 1165 7.66 14.69 20.48
CA PRO A 1165 6.61 13.69 20.65
C PRO A 1165 5.66 14.10 21.78
N THR A 1166 4.36 14.21 21.49
CA THR A 1166 3.31 14.35 22.50
C THR A 1166 2.58 13.04 22.77
N LEU A 1167 1.88 12.97 23.91
CA LEU A 1167 1.14 11.78 24.34
C LEU A 1167 0.16 11.31 23.28
N VAL A 1168 -0.74 12.19 22.87
CA VAL A 1168 -1.60 12.00 21.70
C VAL A 1168 -2.09 13.36 21.19
N ALA A 1169 -2.12 13.53 19.87
CA ALA A 1169 -2.75 14.67 19.21
C ALA A 1169 -3.29 14.27 17.85
N TRP A 1170 -4.23 15.05 17.30
CA TRP A 1170 -4.89 14.76 16.03
C TRP A 1170 -5.44 13.32 16.00
N ASP A 1171 -6.35 13.05 16.94
CA ASP A 1171 -6.79 11.71 17.35
C ASP A 1171 -7.13 10.79 16.17
N TRP A 1172 -7.88 11.26 15.16
CA TRP A 1172 -8.24 10.44 14.00
C TRP A 1172 -7.01 10.01 13.18
N HIS A 1173 -6.01 10.87 13.04
CA HIS A 1173 -4.75 10.52 12.36
C HIS A 1173 -3.92 9.56 13.20
N ALA A 1174 -3.84 9.75 14.51
CA ALA A 1174 -3.21 8.78 15.41
C ALA A 1174 -3.90 7.40 15.32
N LYS A 1175 -5.25 7.37 15.30
CA LYS A 1175 -6.04 6.14 15.08
C LYS A 1175 -5.76 5.50 13.73
N GLN A 1176 -5.69 6.29 12.65
CA GLN A 1176 -5.29 5.79 11.33
C GLN A 1176 -3.88 5.22 11.36
N GLN A 1177 -2.95 5.88 12.04
CA GLN A 1177 -1.56 5.45 12.10
C GLN A 1177 -1.35 4.17 12.94
N HIS A 1178 -2.27 3.93 13.86
CA HIS A 1178 -2.30 2.82 14.79
C HIS A 1178 -3.58 1.99 14.64
N TRP A 1179 -4.06 1.74 13.41
CA TRP A 1179 -5.36 1.08 13.16
C TRP A 1179 -5.57 -0.25 13.91
N GLY A 1180 -4.51 -1.05 14.06
CA GLY A 1180 -4.55 -2.30 14.83
C GLY A 1180 -4.72 -2.10 16.34
N ASN A 1181 -4.45 -0.90 16.85
CA ASN A 1181 -4.39 -0.51 18.26
C ASN A 1181 -5.21 0.77 18.53
N VAL A 1182 -6.29 1.04 17.78
CA VAL A 1182 -7.13 2.27 17.93
C VAL A 1182 -7.54 2.51 19.37
N HIS A 1183 -7.92 1.46 20.09
CA HIS A 1183 -8.30 1.55 21.51
C HIS A 1183 -7.16 2.01 22.43
N GLN A 1184 -5.89 1.76 22.08
CA GLN A 1184 -4.75 2.29 22.84
C GLN A 1184 -4.59 3.79 22.61
N VAL A 1185 -4.86 4.27 21.38
CA VAL A 1185 -4.89 5.70 21.07
C VAL A 1185 -6.01 6.39 21.84
N GLU A 1186 -7.19 5.76 21.90
CA GLU A 1186 -8.35 6.24 22.67
C GLU A 1186 -8.04 6.26 24.17
N ALA A 1187 -7.53 5.17 24.75
CA ALA A 1187 -7.16 5.13 26.16
C ALA A 1187 -6.10 6.17 26.52
N ARG A 1188 -5.11 6.39 25.65
CA ARG A 1188 -4.09 7.42 25.87
C ARG A 1188 -4.67 8.83 25.76
N PHE A 1189 -5.65 9.03 24.89
CA PHE A 1189 -6.39 10.28 24.80
C PHE A 1189 -7.13 10.54 26.12
N ASP A 1190 -7.86 9.56 26.63
CA ASP A 1190 -8.56 9.65 27.92
C ASP A 1190 -7.59 9.89 29.09
N ASP A 1191 -6.46 9.19 29.14
CA ASP A 1191 -5.43 9.39 30.17
C ASP A 1191 -4.82 10.81 30.12
N THR A 1192 -4.59 11.34 28.91
CA THR A 1192 -4.08 12.71 28.72
C THR A 1192 -5.12 13.73 29.17
N CYS A 1193 -6.39 13.46 28.90
CA CYS A 1193 -7.51 14.28 29.37
C CYS A 1193 -7.63 14.28 30.90
N GLU A 1194 -7.53 13.11 31.52
CA GLU A 1194 -7.54 12.96 32.97
C GLU A 1194 -6.36 13.71 33.62
N LEU A 1195 -5.17 13.67 33.01
CA LEU A 1195 -4.00 14.40 33.49
C LEU A 1195 -4.29 15.90 33.68
N PHE A 1196 -4.96 16.54 32.73
CA PHE A 1196 -5.30 17.96 32.83
C PHE A 1196 -6.55 18.22 33.69
N ALA A 1197 -7.54 17.31 33.68
CA ALA A 1197 -8.81 17.49 34.39
C ALA A 1197 -8.78 17.12 35.89
N THR A 1198 -7.95 16.17 36.31
CA THR A 1198 -7.95 15.68 37.70
C THR A 1198 -7.57 16.77 38.69
N LEU A 1199 -8.22 16.81 39.85
CA LEU A 1199 -7.86 17.69 40.97
C LEU A 1199 -6.82 17.05 41.90
N ASP A 1200 -6.57 15.74 41.79
CA ASP A 1200 -5.65 15.01 42.65
C ASP A 1200 -4.19 15.08 42.12
N PRO A 1201 -3.26 15.72 42.85
CA PRO A 1201 -1.85 15.79 42.47
C PRO A 1201 -1.18 14.41 42.37
N TRP A 1202 -1.58 13.42 43.18
CA TRP A 1202 -0.97 12.08 43.15
C TRP A 1202 -1.38 11.31 41.90
N ARG A 1203 -2.65 11.37 41.53
CA ARG A 1203 -3.12 10.82 40.26
C ARG A 1203 -2.42 11.47 39.07
N ALA A 1204 -2.33 12.81 39.04
CA ALA A 1204 -1.60 13.53 38.00
C ALA A 1204 -0.13 13.10 37.92
N ARG A 1205 0.57 12.97 39.06
CA ARG A 1205 1.97 12.53 39.09
C ARG A 1205 2.15 11.10 38.60
N THR A 1206 1.19 10.22 38.91
CA THR A 1206 1.17 8.82 38.44
C THR A 1206 1.02 8.76 36.93
N LEU A 1207 0.10 9.54 36.36
CA LEU A 1207 -0.09 9.64 34.91
C LEU A 1207 1.18 10.18 34.22
N LEU A 1208 1.82 11.23 34.77
CA LEU A 1208 3.08 11.77 34.24
C LEU A 1208 4.20 10.71 34.19
N SER A 1209 4.34 9.87 35.23
CA SER A 1209 5.29 8.75 35.23
C SER A 1209 4.91 7.66 34.23
N MET A 1210 3.66 7.20 34.28
CA MET A 1210 3.16 6.09 33.46
C MET A 1210 3.29 6.39 31.96
N LEU A 1211 3.09 7.65 31.58
CA LEU A 1211 3.14 8.12 30.20
C LEU A 1211 4.54 8.66 29.80
N ASN A 1212 5.55 8.51 30.67
CA ASN A 1212 6.92 8.96 30.45
C ASN A 1212 7.03 10.43 30.02
N VAL A 1213 6.27 11.32 30.68
CA VAL A 1213 6.27 12.77 30.39
C VAL A 1213 7.50 13.42 30.99
N ARG A 1214 8.24 14.19 30.18
CA ARG A 1214 9.43 14.94 30.61
C ARG A 1214 9.21 16.45 30.60
N LEU A 1215 8.33 16.93 29.73
CA LEU A 1215 7.89 18.32 29.65
C LEU A 1215 6.37 18.40 29.71
N LEU A 1216 5.84 19.35 30.48
CA LEU A 1216 4.40 19.63 30.53
C LEU A 1216 4.17 21.08 30.12
N TYR A 1217 3.29 21.30 29.15
CA TYR A 1217 2.91 22.61 28.64
C TYR A 1217 1.55 23.02 29.21
N VAL A 1218 1.46 24.24 29.74
CA VAL A 1218 0.21 24.86 30.18
C VAL A 1218 0.16 26.28 29.62
N GLY A 1219 -0.71 26.53 28.63
CA GLY A 1219 -0.94 27.85 28.05
C GLY A 1219 -2.40 28.30 28.17
N GLU A 1220 -2.76 29.30 27.36
CA GLU A 1220 -4.12 29.86 27.33
C GLU A 1220 -5.19 28.83 26.94
N LEU A 1221 -4.89 27.91 26.00
CA LEU A 1221 -5.82 26.85 25.60
C LEU A 1221 -6.11 25.89 26.76
N GLU A 1222 -5.08 25.40 27.45
CA GLU A 1222 -5.25 24.52 28.62
C GLU A 1222 -6.10 25.20 29.71
N ARG A 1223 -5.88 26.50 29.94
CA ARG A 1223 -6.65 27.27 30.93
C ARG A 1223 -8.07 27.59 30.49
N ALA A 1224 -8.32 27.66 29.18
CA ALA A 1224 -9.65 27.86 28.63
C ALA A 1224 -10.52 26.60 28.68
N LEU A 1225 -9.89 25.41 28.63
CA LEU A 1225 -10.60 24.13 28.52
C LEU A 1225 -10.84 23.42 29.86
N TYR A 1226 -10.03 23.70 30.88
CA TYR A 1226 -10.08 23.00 32.17
C TYR A 1226 -10.35 23.94 33.35
N GLU A 1227 -10.93 23.39 34.41
CA GLU A 1227 -11.16 24.10 35.68
C GLU A 1227 -9.87 24.73 36.23
N PRO A 1228 -9.90 25.98 36.72
CA PRO A 1228 -8.71 26.67 37.21
C PRO A 1228 -7.92 25.87 38.26
N ASP A 1229 -8.62 25.26 39.22
CA ASP A 1229 -8.00 24.44 40.28
C ASP A 1229 -7.26 23.20 39.74
N ALA A 1230 -7.74 22.65 38.62
CA ALA A 1230 -7.14 21.50 37.96
C ALA A 1230 -5.85 21.88 37.24
N ILE A 1231 -5.73 23.10 36.73
CA ILE A 1231 -4.51 23.60 36.10
C ILE A 1231 -3.51 24.11 37.14
N GLU A 1232 -3.97 24.85 38.15
CA GLU A 1232 -3.13 25.38 39.23
C GLU A 1232 -2.48 24.28 40.08
N LYS A 1233 -3.01 23.04 40.04
CA LYS A 1233 -2.40 21.89 40.73
C LYS A 1233 -0.93 21.70 40.36
N PHE A 1234 -0.54 21.97 39.12
CA PHE A 1234 0.83 21.75 38.66
C PHE A 1234 1.83 22.69 39.35
N GLU A 1235 1.41 23.89 39.75
CA GLU A 1235 2.23 24.80 40.57
C GLU A 1235 2.45 24.23 41.99
N ARG A 1236 1.44 23.54 42.54
CA ARG A 1236 1.52 22.89 43.86
C ARG A 1236 2.35 21.60 43.86
N MET A 1237 2.58 21.01 42.69
CA MET A 1237 3.32 19.75 42.52
C MET A 1237 4.86 19.90 42.53
N ARG A 1238 5.39 21.06 42.93
CA ARG A 1238 6.84 21.30 42.99
C ARG A 1238 7.60 20.30 43.86
N SER A 1239 7.03 19.90 45.00
CA SER A 1239 7.61 18.87 45.88
C SER A 1239 7.52 17.46 45.31
N MET A 1240 6.72 17.25 44.27
CA MET A 1240 6.54 15.97 43.56
C MET A 1240 7.39 15.90 42.28
N GLY A 1241 8.35 16.81 42.10
CA GLY A 1241 9.26 16.81 40.95
C GLY A 1241 8.74 17.53 39.70
N VAL A 1242 7.70 18.38 39.82
CA VAL A 1242 7.18 19.21 38.71
C VAL A 1242 7.74 20.63 38.84
N ARG A 1243 8.72 21.02 38.03
CA ARG A 1243 9.43 22.31 38.15
C ARG A 1243 9.22 23.21 36.95
N SER A 1244 8.80 24.45 37.13
CA SER A 1244 8.72 25.42 36.03
C SER A 1244 10.11 25.81 35.52
N ILE A 1245 10.29 25.77 34.20
CA ILE A 1245 11.54 26.09 33.49
C ILE A 1245 11.40 27.28 32.52
N TYR A 1246 10.15 27.67 32.21
CA TYR A 1246 9.79 28.82 31.41
C TYR A 1246 8.48 29.40 31.93
N ARG A 1247 8.37 30.73 31.97
CA ARG A 1247 7.13 31.45 32.28
C ARG A 1247 7.07 32.73 31.47
N ASP A 1248 5.94 32.97 30.84
CA ASP A 1248 5.62 34.21 30.13
C ASP A 1248 4.11 34.46 30.25
N GLY A 1249 3.72 35.48 31.03
CA GLY A 1249 2.34 35.65 31.46
C GLY A 1249 1.81 34.38 32.14
N ASP A 1250 0.66 33.89 31.66
CA ASP A 1250 0.00 32.68 32.16
C ASP A 1250 0.50 31.37 31.53
N THR A 1251 1.38 31.46 30.53
CA THR A 1251 1.99 30.30 29.87
C THR A 1251 3.21 29.80 30.65
N VAL A 1252 3.21 28.52 31.01
CA VAL A 1252 4.25 27.87 31.81
C VAL A 1252 4.66 26.55 31.17
N ILE A 1253 5.97 26.27 31.13
CA ILE A 1253 6.51 24.96 30.78
C ILE A 1253 7.14 24.37 32.04
N TYR A 1254 6.74 23.15 32.39
CA TYR A 1254 7.29 22.39 33.52
C TYR A 1254 8.20 21.26 33.02
N ARG A 1255 9.26 20.98 33.77
CA ARG A 1255 10.09 19.78 33.68
C ARG A 1255 9.67 18.79 34.76
N ILE A 1256 9.62 17.51 34.40
CA ILE A 1256 9.27 16.41 35.31
C ILE A 1256 10.55 15.64 35.68
N ASP A 1257 10.81 15.47 36.98
CA ASP A 1257 11.95 14.71 37.51
C ASP A 1257 11.68 13.19 37.49
N ASP A 1258 12.70 12.37 37.23
CA ASP A 1258 12.58 10.91 37.04
C ASP A 1258 12.30 10.12 38.33
N GLU A 1259 12.71 10.63 39.49
CA GLU A 1259 12.59 9.95 40.78
C GLU A 1259 11.25 10.28 41.47
N PHE A 1260 10.28 9.37 41.35
CA PHE A 1260 9.11 9.37 42.23
C PHE A 1260 8.56 7.97 42.42
N SER A 1261 8.73 7.43 43.63
CA SER A 1261 8.02 6.23 44.07
C SER A 1261 6.80 6.66 44.89
N PRO A 1262 5.57 6.24 44.52
CA PRO A 1262 4.41 6.50 45.36
C PRO A 1262 4.58 5.81 46.73
N PRO A 1263 4.10 6.39 47.83
CA PRO A 1263 4.03 5.68 49.09
C PRO A 1263 3.13 4.46 48.91
N VAL A 1264 3.65 3.28 49.22
CA VAL A 1264 2.89 2.02 49.25
C VAL A 1264 1.81 2.18 50.33
N GLY A 1265 0.55 2.17 49.91
CA GLY A 1265 -0.63 2.25 50.77
C GLY A 1265 -1.43 0.97 50.73
#